data_AF-A0A151NXG4-F1
#
_entry.id   AF-A0A151NXG4-F1
#
_cell.length_a   1.000
_cell.length_b   1.000
_cell.length_c   1.000
_cell.angle_alpha   90.00
_cell.angle_beta   90.00
_cell.angle_gamma   90.00
#
_symmetry.space_group_name_H-M   'P 1'
#
loop_
_entity.id
_entity.type
_entity.pdbx_description
1 polymer ?
#
loop_
_entity_poly.entity_id
_entity_poly.type
_entity_poly.pdbx_seq_one_letter_code
_entity_poly.pdbx_strand_id
1 'polypeptide(L)'
;MPPAPAAPRVLPAASPARLHLPDPALACKDGQLWCSLSHSKEALSPASLLLSILAAGPAQFIKTPVLRTLPSSKGIGEVSPRESPLIPRRLHRARPAMSFKRSQKLHLLRLTVLLVVVLAGIKFLFRDSFTLELHKHISKDSDFWGKGGDVLPEPDPRSQPLDPEADQIAGPKQDARKQLSKDFSATEMRLVHLDLKGAAPKVSYLEQLFPLLSRLGANGVLIEYEDMFPFKGELGVLRAPYSYSEDDLERIQHLAQLNQLEVVPLVQTFGHVEFILKHDQYRHLREVERFPNSFNPHVPDTLVLLKSILAQVMDKHRRASWIHIGADEVFHLGEGTDSKNWLNRNQGDVGRMYLNHIKEIVSFLVTQYWGLRVLLWDDMLRKINVATLRESGIAKHAAPMVWYYAPDFEAEQIGNFISKYADSGFQTVWFASAFKGTTGPAQQWTPLSYHLNNHLSWLKVIQAMPKFPAIKFQGIALTGWQRYDHYSVLCELLPVGIPSLAVCLQTLVNGGFTDATKKKVLDVLGFQNIHLEKSTCDGGGGFPGSEIYRIVEQINGHLRDSIIKVLEEESAVKGWFSRYHRKHQFGNPRNMESFGSKVLKVQEDWENLVQTLRAHLENIFFPDLVEEWMEENINPYLDRLRAFVKDYREVIRLNARPKVL
;
A
#
# COMPACT_ATOMS: atom_id res chain seq x y z
N MET A 1 63.66 15.68 6.25
CA MET A 1 64.77 15.45 5.30
C MET A 1 64.99 13.95 5.17
N PRO A 2 65.49 13.43 4.05
CA PRO A 2 64.97 13.45 2.66
C PRO A 2 64.58 11.98 2.25
N PRO A 3 64.51 11.54 0.96
CA PRO A 3 64.21 12.19 -0.32
C PRO A 3 62.95 11.58 -1.03
N ALA A 4 62.67 12.01 -2.27
CA ALA A 4 61.58 11.50 -3.13
C ALA A 4 62.08 10.67 -4.34
N PRO A 5 61.23 9.82 -4.94
CA PRO A 5 61.16 9.62 -6.39
C PRO A 5 59.70 9.41 -6.90
N ALA A 6 59.35 9.34 -8.19
CA ALA A 6 59.84 9.91 -9.46
C ALA A 6 58.70 9.70 -10.50
N ALA A 7 58.62 10.53 -11.57
CA ALA A 7 57.50 10.48 -12.53
C ALA A 7 57.65 9.42 -13.65
N PRO A 8 56.55 8.87 -14.22
CA PRO A 8 56.58 7.85 -15.27
C PRO A 8 56.68 8.43 -16.70
N ARG A 9 57.26 7.63 -17.61
CA ARG A 9 57.30 7.87 -19.07
C ARG A 9 56.14 7.18 -19.80
N VAL A 10 55.94 7.56 -21.07
CA VAL A 10 54.70 7.40 -21.84
C VAL A 10 54.91 6.59 -23.14
N LEU A 11 53.98 5.66 -23.43
CA LEU A 11 53.66 5.01 -24.75
C LEU A 11 54.70 4.04 -25.38
N PRO A 12 54.32 3.18 -26.38
CA PRO A 12 53.07 3.15 -27.17
C PRO A 12 52.30 1.81 -27.22
N ALA A 13 51.19 1.82 -27.97
CA ALA A 13 50.17 0.77 -28.05
C ALA A 13 50.40 -0.30 -29.14
N ALA A 14 49.71 -1.45 -29.00
CA ALA A 14 49.47 -2.43 -30.06
C ALA A 14 48.16 -3.21 -29.84
N SER A 15 47.47 -3.53 -30.94
CA SER A 15 46.22 -4.33 -31.04
C SER A 15 46.19 -5.01 -32.43
N PRO A 16 45.32 -6.00 -32.70
CA PRO A 16 44.76 -7.04 -31.83
C PRO A 16 45.00 -8.47 -32.40
N ALA A 17 44.69 -9.52 -31.64
CA ALA A 17 44.68 -10.90 -32.15
C ALA A 17 43.32 -11.58 -31.93
N ARG A 18 42.75 -12.14 -32.99
CA ARG A 18 41.53 -12.98 -32.95
C ARG A 18 41.91 -14.39 -32.48
N LEU A 19 41.04 -15.04 -31.71
CA LEU A 19 41.05 -16.50 -31.53
C LEU A 19 39.64 -17.08 -31.61
N HIS A 20 39.57 -18.30 -32.14
CA HIS A 20 38.33 -18.94 -32.61
C HIS A 20 37.57 -19.71 -31.52
N LEU A 21 36.24 -19.73 -31.67
CA LEU A 21 35.35 -20.75 -31.07
C LEU A 21 35.47 -22.08 -31.83
N PRO A 22 35.26 -23.22 -31.15
CA PRO A 22 34.80 -24.45 -31.76
C PRO A 22 33.34 -24.79 -31.36
N ASP A 23 32.48 -24.96 -32.36
CA ASP A 23 31.27 -25.80 -32.28
C ASP A 23 31.69 -27.30 -32.29
N PRO A 24 30.87 -28.23 -31.78
CA PRO A 24 30.08 -29.02 -32.73
C PRO A 24 28.70 -29.52 -32.25
N ALA A 25 27.84 -29.81 -33.23
CA ALA A 25 26.56 -30.51 -33.06
C ALA A 25 26.59 -31.95 -33.63
N LEU A 26 25.51 -32.72 -33.35
CA LEU A 26 25.17 -34.09 -33.84
C LEU A 26 25.97 -35.25 -33.18
N ALA A 27 25.40 -36.39 -32.79
CA ALA A 27 24.30 -37.16 -33.41
C ALA A 27 23.60 -38.15 -32.41
N CYS A 28 22.45 -38.72 -32.82
CA CYS A 28 21.73 -39.79 -32.11
C CYS A 28 22.23 -41.20 -32.50
N LYS A 29 22.07 -42.20 -31.61
CA LYS A 29 21.21 -43.40 -31.84
C LYS A 29 21.21 -44.46 -30.72
N ASP A 30 20.14 -45.27 -30.75
CA ASP A 30 19.90 -46.61 -30.14
C ASP A 30 19.93 -46.72 -28.58
N GLY A 31 19.08 -47.53 -27.92
CA GLY A 31 17.91 -48.31 -28.39
C GLY A 31 17.69 -49.59 -27.55
N GLN A 32 16.42 -49.96 -27.31
CA GLN A 32 15.92 -51.23 -26.71
C GLN A 32 16.02 -51.43 -25.16
N LEU A 33 15.11 -52.17 -24.49
CA LEU A 33 13.66 -52.46 -24.68
C LEU A 33 13.09 -53.14 -23.40
N TRP A 34 11.80 -53.54 -23.43
CA TRP A 34 11.00 -54.32 -22.46
C TRP A 34 10.22 -53.48 -21.42
N CYS A 35 8.93 -53.22 -21.60
CA CYS A 35 7.73 -54.10 -21.51
C CYS A 35 7.03 -53.93 -20.14
N SER A 36 5.70 -53.84 -20.01
CA SER A 36 4.62 -53.88 -21.01
C SER A 36 3.26 -53.54 -20.37
N LEU A 37 2.27 -53.16 -21.20
CA LEU A 37 0.81 -53.26 -20.96
C LEU A 37 0.20 -52.29 -19.90
N SER A 38 -0.99 -51.71 -20.09
CA SER A 38 -1.95 -51.81 -21.21
C SER A 38 -2.99 -50.67 -21.23
N HIS A 39 -3.38 -50.27 -22.45
CA HIS A 39 -4.74 -49.87 -22.88
C HIS A 39 -5.48 -48.70 -22.17
N SER A 40 -5.70 -47.55 -22.83
CA SER A 40 -6.79 -47.22 -23.79
C SER A 40 -8.11 -46.77 -23.09
N LYS A 41 -8.91 -45.81 -23.57
CA LYS A 41 -8.95 -45.12 -24.88
C LYS A 41 -9.79 -43.82 -24.80
N GLU A 42 -9.43 -42.84 -25.63
CA GLU A 42 -10.24 -41.80 -26.31
C GLU A 42 -11.65 -41.38 -25.79
N ALA A 43 -11.81 -40.06 -25.57
CA ALA A 43 -13.03 -39.28 -25.88
C ALA A 43 -12.58 -37.82 -26.18
N LEU A 44 -12.64 -37.33 -27.42
CA LEU A 44 -13.80 -36.76 -28.14
C LEU A 44 -14.33 -35.41 -27.58
N SER A 45 -14.01 -34.36 -28.32
CA SER A 45 -14.64 -33.02 -28.39
C SER A 45 -15.55 -33.00 -29.64
N PRO A 46 -16.48 -32.04 -29.93
CA PRO A 46 -16.71 -30.73 -29.31
C PRO A 46 -18.19 -30.39 -29.01
N ALA A 47 -18.45 -29.12 -28.69
CA ALA A 47 -19.76 -28.54 -28.38
C ALA A 47 -20.83 -28.70 -29.48
N SER A 48 -22.07 -29.03 -29.07
CA SER A 48 -23.34 -28.59 -29.68
C SER A 48 -24.55 -29.09 -28.89
N LEU A 49 -25.27 -28.18 -28.20
CA LEU A 49 -26.73 -28.04 -28.14
C LEU A 49 -27.09 -27.01 -27.04
N LEU A 50 -27.42 -25.78 -27.44
CA LEU A 50 -27.86 -24.74 -26.51
C LEU A 50 -28.91 -23.87 -27.20
N LEU A 51 -30.15 -24.36 -27.23
CA LEU A 51 -31.32 -23.63 -27.73
C LEU A 51 -32.63 -24.31 -27.30
N SER A 52 -33.62 -23.50 -26.88
CA SER A 52 -34.99 -23.88 -26.45
C SER A 52 -35.05 -24.55 -25.06
N ILE A 53 -35.96 -24.22 -24.12
CA ILE A 53 -37.20 -23.42 -24.17
C ILE A 53 -37.31 -22.55 -22.89
N LEU A 54 -37.71 -21.28 -23.05
CA LEU A 54 -38.31 -20.44 -22.02
C LEU A 54 -39.63 -19.90 -22.56
N ALA A 55 -40.78 -20.32 -22.03
CA ALA A 55 -42.06 -19.58 -22.03
C ALA A 55 -43.24 -20.42 -21.50
N ALA A 56 -43.88 -19.98 -20.41
CA ALA A 56 -45.34 -19.89 -20.25
C ALA A 56 -45.71 -19.38 -18.84
N GLY A 57 -46.35 -18.21 -18.75
CA GLY A 57 -47.26 -17.85 -17.64
C GLY A 57 -48.68 -18.36 -17.95
N PRO A 58 -49.79 -17.74 -17.45
CA PRO A 58 -49.88 -16.40 -16.83
C PRO A 58 -50.93 -16.20 -15.69
N ALA A 59 -51.05 -14.94 -15.19
CA ALA A 59 -52.29 -14.23 -14.78
C ALA A 59 -53.15 -14.71 -13.56
N GLN A 60 -54.00 -13.91 -12.86
CA GLN A 60 -54.16 -12.44 -12.60
C GLN A 60 -55.19 -12.21 -11.44
N PHE A 61 -55.54 -10.93 -11.17
CA PHE A 61 -56.64 -10.36 -10.32
C PHE A 61 -56.34 -10.07 -8.83
N ILE A 62 -56.88 -9.04 -8.14
CA ILE A 62 -57.17 -7.57 -8.35
C ILE A 62 -58.19 -7.12 -7.26
N LYS A 63 -57.83 -6.13 -6.39
CA LYS A 63 -58.67 -5.11 -5.66
C LYS A 63 -59.86 -5.59 -4.76
N THR A 64 -60.39 -4.93 -3.70
CA THR A 64 -60.24 -3.61 -3.00
C THR A 64 -60.89 -3.69 -1.56
N PRO A 65 -60.84 -2.66 -0.66
CA PRO A 65 -61.15 -2.76 0.79
C PRO A 65 -62.51 -2.11 1.26
N VAL A 66 -62.84 -2.09 2.58
CA VAL A 66 -63.59 -1.03 3.34
C VAL A 66 -63.74 -1.28 4.89
N LEU A 67 -64.02 -0.20 5.65
CA LEU A 67 -64.00 0.11 7.11
C LEU A 67 -64.88 -0.68 8.16
N ARG A 68 -64.58 -0.57 9.49
CA ARG A 68 -65.26 0.27 10.56
C ARG A 68 -65.34 -0.29 12.04
N THR A 69 -64.65 0.39 12.98
CA THR A 69 -64.96 0.78 14.41
C THR A 69 -65.74 -0.07 15.48
N LEU A 70 -65.12 -0.24 16.68
CA LEU A 70 -65.62 -0.11 18.09
C LEU A 70 -66.71 -1.08 18.68
N PRO A 71 -67.00 -1.15 20.02
CA PRO A 71 -66.31 -0.64 21.25
C PRO A 71 -66.19 -1.61 22.49
N SER A 72 -65.59 -1.07 23.57
CA SER A 72 -65.32 -1.56 24.94
C SER A 72 -66.48 -2.09 25.83
N SER A 73 -66.23 -2.95 26.86
CA SER A 73 -66.24 -2.59 28.32
C SER A 73 -66.26 -3.75 29.35
N LYS A 74 -65.62 -3.51 30.52
CA LYS A 74 -65.83 -3.94 31.95
C LYS A 74 -66.53 -5.26 32.37
N GLY A 75 -66.03 -5.85 33.50
CA GLY A 75 -66.83 -6.66 34.46
C GLY A 75 -66.00 -7.47 35.49
N ILE A 76 -66.30 -7.36 36.80
CA ILE A 76 -65.59 -8.03 37.94
C ILE A 76 -66.61 -8.62 38.95
N GLY A 77 -66.25 -9.72 39.64
CA GLY A 77 -66.88 -10.31 40.84
C GLY A 77 -66.72 -11.85 40.84
N GLU A 78 -65.93 -12.50 41.73
CA GLU A 78 -66.14 -12.77 43.18
C GLU A 78 -67.53 -13.41 43.49
N VAL A 79 -67.67 -14.51 44.25
CA VAL A 79 -67.21 -14.76 45.65
C VAL A 79 -67.11 -16.28 46.00
N SER A 80 -65.95 -16.75 46.50
CA SER A 80 -65.69 -17.66 47.67
C SER A 80 -66.34 -19.08 47.87
N PRO A 81 -65.87 -19.93 48.84
CA PRO A 81 -65.60 -21.37 48.57
C PRO A 81 -65.96 -22.35 49.75
N ARG A 82 -65.20 -23.45 49.91
CA ARG A 82 -65.15 -24.52 50.96
C ARG A 82 -65.82 -25.86 50.52
N GLU A 83 -65.36 -27.07 50.92
CA GLU A 83 -64.28 -27.48 51.84
C GLU A 83 -63.69 -28.89 51.48
N SER A 84 -62.64 -29.31 52.20
CA SER A 84 -61.72 -30.49 52.08
C SER A 84 -62.39 -31.89 52.35
N PRO A 85 -61.71 -33.05 52.71
CA PRO A 85 -60.26 -33.40 52.85
C PRO A 85 -59.72 -34.85 52.50
N LEU A 86 -58.37 -34.99 52.39
CA LEU A 86 -57.42 -36.02 52.96
C LEU A 86 -57.20 -37.52 52.45
N ILE A 87 -56.05 -37.76 51.74
CA ILE A 87 -54.99 -38.86 51.82
C ILE A 87 -55.31 -40.42 51.78
N PRO A 88 -54.34 -41.39 51.90
CA PRO A 88 -53.14 -41.75 51.08
C PRO A 88 -52.92 -43.28 50.75
N ARG A 89 -52.00 -43.66 49.83
CA ARG A 89 -50.71 -44.45 50.04
C ARG A 89 -50.12 -45.13 48.77
N ARG A 90 -48.86 -45.62 48.89
CA ARG A 90 -47.89 -46.01 47.83
C ARG A 90 -47.80 -47.51 47.50
N LEU A 91 -47.27 -47.85 46.31
CA LEU A 91 -46.00 -48.60 46.01
C LEU A 91 -45.91 -48.92 44.48
N HIS A 92 -44.85 -49.45 43.83
CA HIS A 92 -43.51 -49.86 44.29
C HIS A 92 -42.31 -49.36 43.42
N ARG A 93 -41.73 -50.16 42.49
CA ARG A 93 -40.51 -49.87 41.67
C ARG A 93 -40.37 -50.80 40.45
N ALA A 94 -39.79 -50.30 39.34
CA ALA A 94 -38.75 -51.00 38.53
C ALA A 94 -37.99 -50.03 37.57
N ARG A 95 -36.71 -50.33 37.29
CA ARG A 95 -35.83 -49.81 36.20
C ARG A 95 -35.56 -50.99 35.24
N PRO A 96 -35.07 -50.86 33.97
CA PRO A 96 -34.09 -49.86 33.49
C PRO A 96 -34.24 -49.36 32.02
N ALA A 97 -33.41 -48.39 31.60
CA ALA A 97 -32.90 -48.21 30.21
C ALA A 97 -31.91 -47.01 30.09
N MET A 98 -30.68 -47.12 30.61
CA MET A 98 -29.69 -46.02 30.58
C MET A 98 -28.66 -46.11 29.42
N SER A 99 -28.90 -46.97 28.42
CA SER A 99 -27.93 -47.25 27.34
C SER A 99 -28.10 -46.36 26.10
N PHE A 100 -29.34 -46.07 25.69
CA PHE A 100 -29.63 -45.57 24.33
C PHE A 100 -29.25 -44.09 24.08
N LYS A 101 -29.39 -43.20 25.08
CA LYS A 101 -29.13 -41.75 24.92
C LYS A 101 -27.65 -41.35 24.92
N ARG A 102 -26.71 -42.25 25.27
CA ARG A 102 -25.26 -41.96 25.27
C ARG A 102 -24.61 -42.12 23.88
N SER A 103 -25.14 -43.02 23.05
CA SER A 103 -24.62 -43.29 21.70
C SER A 103 -24.87 -42.12 20.74
N GLN A 104 -26.11 -41.62 20.65
CA GLN A 104 -26.46 -40.54 19.70
C GLN A 104 -25.66 -39.25 19.89
N LYS A 105 -25.34 -38.87 21.13
CA LYS A 105 -24.47 -37.70 21.40
C LYS A 105 -23.04 -37.88 20.90
N LEU A 106 -22.52 -39.11 20.88
CA LEU A 106 -21.18 -39.41 20.40
C LEU A 106 -21.09 -39.34 18.86
N HIS A 107 -22.17 -39.74 18.17
CA HIS A 107 -22.25 -39.62 16.70
C HIS A 107 -22.36 -38.16 16.23
N LEU A 108 -23.15 -37.33 16.93
CA LEU A 108 -23.26 -35.91 16.58
C LEU A 108 -21.92 -35.17 16.74
N LEU A 109 -21.19 -35.42 17.84
CA LEU A 109 -19.88 -34.83 18.09
C LEU A 109 -18.85 -35.22 17.01
N ARG A 110 -18.86 -36.47 16.54
CA ARG A 110 -17.98 -36.95 15.47
C ARG A 110 -18.27 -36.26 14.13
N LEU A 111 -19.54 -36.03 13.81
CA LEU A 111 -19.95 -35.31 12.59
C LEU A 111 -19.48 -33.84 12.60
N THR A 112 -19.60 -33.14 13.72
CA THR A 112 -19.12 -31.75 13.85
C THR A 112 -17.60 -31.66 13.72
N VAL A 113 -16.84 -32.57 14.34
CA VAL A 113 -15.37 -32.61 14.19
C VAL A 113 -14.95 -32.91 12.75
N LEU A 114 -15.64 -33.83 12.06
CA LEU A 114 -15.34 -34.15 10.66
C LEU A 114 -15.54 -32.94 9.74
N LEU A 115 -16.63 -32.18 9.93
CA LEU A 115 -16.91 -30.97 9.15
C LEU A 115 -15.83 -29.89 9.32
N VAL A 116 -15.35 -29.69 10.55
CA VAL A 116 -14.28 -28.73 10.86
C VAL A 116 -12.95 -29.15 10.21
N VAL A 117 -12.61 -30.45 10.23
CA VAL A 117 -11.40 -30.97 9.57
C VAL A 117 -11.48 -30.83 8.04
N VAL A 118 -12.64 -31.07 7.43
CA VAL A 118 -12.84 -30.89 5.98
C VAL A 118 -12.73 -29.41 5.57
N LEU A 119 -13.34 -28.49 6.33
CA LEU A 119 -13.22 -27.05 6.05
C LEU A 119 -11.79 -26.52 6.26
N ALA A 120 -11.07 -27.03 7.26
CA ALA A 120 -9.65 -26.73 7.44
C ALA A 120 -8.80 -27.28 6.28
N GLY A 121 -9.08 -28.50 5.81
CA GLY A 121 -8.41 -29.12 4.66
C GLY A 121 -8.64 -28.35 3.36
N ILE A 122 -9.87 -27.88 3.09
CA ILE A 122 -10.18 -27.02 1.94
C ILE A 122 -9.44 -25.68 2.04
N LYS A 123 -9.40 -25.05 3.23
CA LYS A 123 -8.67 -23.80 3.46
C LYS A 123 -7.14 -23.97 3.38
N PHE A 124 -6.61 -25.18 3.57
CA PHE A 124 -5.20 -25.52 3.41
C PHE A 124 -4.86 -25.80 1.93
N LEU A 125 -5.66 -26.60 1.23
CA LEU A 125 -5.44 -26.98 -0.17
C LEU A 125 -5.62 -25.83 -1.18
N PHE A 126 -6.40 -24.80 -0.84
CA PHE A 126 -6.54 -23.58 -1.67
C PHE A 126 -5.56 -22.45 -1.29
N ARG A 127 -4.58 -22.71 -0.41
CA ARG A 127 -3.60 -21.69 0.02
C ARG A 127 -2.27 -21.74 -0.73
N ASP A 128 -1.94 -22.85 -1.38
CA ASP A 128 -0.75 -23.02 -2.22
C ASP A 128 -1.11 -23.76 -3.53
N SER A 129 -0.60 -23.27 -4.67
CA SER A 129 -0.62 -23.91 -6.02
C SER A 129 -1.86 -23.73 -6.92
N PHE A 130 -1.92 -22.59 -7.60
CA PHE A 130 -2.27 -22.44 -9.03
C PHE A 130 -1.78 -21.03 -9.48
N THR A 131 -0.48 -20.72 -9.41
CA THR A 131 0.50 -21.01 -10.48
C THR A 131 -0.11 -21.17 -11.88
N LEU A 132 0.15 -20.15 -12.71
CA LEU A 132 -0.07 -20.16 -14.16
C LEU A 132 0.67 -21.32 -14.84
N GLU A 133 0.05 -21.92 -15.83
CA GLU A 133 0.70 -22.59 -16.96
C GLU A 133 0.45 -21.73 -18.22
N LEU A 134 1.47 -21.58 -19.05
CA LEU A 134 1.53 -20.59 -20.14
C LEU A 134 1.83 -21.27 -21.49
N HIS A 135 1.38 -20.64 -22.58
CA HIS A 135 1.61 -20.95 -24.01
C HIS A 135 0.49 -21.78 -24.68
N LYS A 136 0.16 -21.59 -25.97
CA LYS A 136 0.89 -20.87 -27.04
C LYS A 136 -0.08 -20.40 -28.13
N HIS A 137 0.02 -19.15 -28.58
CA HIS A 137 -0.04 -18.89 -30.02
C HIS A 137 0.75 -17.63 -30.39
N ILE A 138 1.44 -17.72 -31.51
CA ILE A 138 2.42 -16.74 -31.99
C ILE A 138 1.71 -15.63 -32.77
N SER A 139 2.06 -14.37 -32.48
CA SER A 139 2.21 -13.37 -33.54
C SER A 139 3.51 -12.63 -33.32
N LYS A 140 4.26 -12.43 -34.40
CA LYS A 140 5.28 -11.39 -34.46
C LYS A 140 4.55 -10.04 -34.47
N ASP A 141 5.03 -9.08 -33.70
CA ASP A 141 5.88 -8.01 -34.25
C ASP A 141 6.50 -7.23 -33.09
N SER A 142 7.81 -7.07 -33.15
CA SER A 142 8.63 -6.43 -32.13
C SER A 142 9.22 -5.16 -32.70
N ASP A 143 8.98 -4.02 -32.06
CA ASP A 143 9.85 -2.84 -32.08
C ASP A 143 9.36 -1.81 -31.03
N PHE A 144 9.85 -1.94 -29.79
CA PHE A 144 9.61 -0.98 -28.69
C PHE A 144 10.90 -0.49 -28.00
N TRP A 145 12.07 -1.03 -28.37
CA TRP A 145 13.37 -0.58 -27.87
C TRP A 145 14.13 0.11 -29.00
N GLY A 146 13.91 1.41 -29.14
CA GLY A 146 14.56 2.25 -30.15
C GLY A 146 16.07 2.25 -30.00
N LYS A 147 16.78 1.99 -31.10
CA LYS A 147 18.24 2.16 -31.17
C LYS A 147 18.60 3.65 -31.19
N GLY A 148 19.67 4.00 -30.49
CA GLY A 148 20.27 5.33 -30.62
C GLY A 148 20.77 5.59 -32.04
N GLY A 149 20.63 6.83 -32.48
CA GLY A 149 21.25 7.38 -33.69
C GLY A 149 21.77 8.78 -33.38
N ASP A 150 23.01 9.05 -33.78
CA ASP A 150 23.70 10.30 -33.46
C ASP A 150 23.05 11.51 -34.14
N VAL A 151 22.88 12.60 -33.38
CA VAL A 151 22.62 13.94 -33.93
C VAL A 151 23.50 14.95 -33.18
N LEU A 152 24.30 15.69 -33.95
CA LEU A 152 25.20 16.75 -33.46
C LEU A 152 24.39 17.99 -33.03
N PRO A 153 24.80 18.73 -31.99
CA PRO A 153 24.18 20.01 -31.63
C PRO A 153 24.73 21.18 -32.46
N GLU A 154 23.83 22.04 -32.94
CA GLU A 154 24.12 23.40 -33.42
C GLU A 154 24.30 24.38 -32.23
N PRO A 155 25.03 25.51 -32.38
CA PRO A 155 25.47 26.35 -31.26
C PRO A 155 24.54 27.53 -30.92
N ASP A 156 24.32 27.80 -29.62
CA ASP A 156 23.77 29.09 -29.14
C ASP A 156 24.91 30.03 -28.69
N PRO A 157 25.07 31.21 -29.32
CA PRO A 157 26.06 32.19 -28.91
C PRO A 157 25.56 33.13 -27.81
N ARG A 158 26.15 33.04 -26.62
CA ARG A 158 26.40 34.20 -25.73
C ARG A 158 27.43 33.92 -24.64
N SER A 159 28.68 34.19 -24.97
CA SER A 159 29.73 34.45 -23.98
C SER A 159 29.59 35.85 -23.38
N GLN A 160 29.71 36.01 -22.07
CA GLN A 160 30.94 36.57 -21.48
C GLN A 160 30.99 36.36 -19.95
N PRO A 161 32.19 36.29 -19.35
CA PRO A 161 32.38 35.86 -17.97
C PRO A 161 32.48 37.03 -16.98
N LEU A 162 32.29 36.73 -15.69
CA LEU A 162 32.76 37.55 -14.57
C LEU A 162 33.72 36.68 -13.74
N ASP A 163 34.97 37.11 -13.63
CA ASP A 163 35.97 36.48 -12.79
C ASP A 163 35.65 36.66 -11.30
N PRO A 164 35.85 35.65 -10.44
CA PRO A 164 35.83 35.83 -8.99
C PRO A 164 37.20 36.28 -8.49
N GLU A 165 37.28 37.44 -7.85
CA GLU A 165 38.45 37.79 -7.03
C GLU A 165 38.60 36.81 -5.87
N ALA A 166 39.84 36.35 -5.66
CA ALA A 166 40.17 35.38 -4.64
C ALA A 166 40.52 36.09 -3.33
N ASP A 167 39.69 35.93 -2.30
CA ASP A 167 40.05 36.27 -0.93
C ASP A 167 40.41 35.00 -0.14
N GLN A 168 41.63 34.98 0.40
CA GLN A 168 42.14 33.88 1.20
C GLN A 168 41.67 34.02 2.65
N ILE A 169 40.80 33.13 3.11
CA ILE A 169 40.58 32.95 4.55
C ILE A 169 40.85 31.50 4.94
N ALA A 170 41.97 31.30 5.64
CA ALA A 170 42.26 30.05 6.33
C ALA A 170 41.16 29.77 7.36
N GLY A 171 40.54 28.58 7.30
CA GLY A 171 39.31 28.33 8.04
C GLY A 171 39.48 28.03 9.53
N PRO A 172 38.37 27.73 10.23
CA PRO A 172 38.37 26.84 11.38
C PRO A 172 37.60 25.55 11.06
N LYS A 173 38.31 24.42 10.93
CA LYS A 173 37.72 23.06 10.86
C LYS A 173 37.18 22.56 12.22
N GLN A 174 36.64 23.45 13.06
CA GLN A 174 36.24 23.13 14.44
C GLN A 174 34.81 23.53 14.84
N ASP A 175 34.14 24.46 14.16
CA ASP A 175 32.82 24.93 14.61
C ASP A 175 31.65 24.00 14.26
N ALA A 176 31.84 23.04 13.35
CA ALA A 176 30.82 22.02 13.03
C ALA A 176 30.58 21.02 14.19
N ARG A 177 31.37 21.05 15.28
CA ARG A 177 31.33 20.05 16.36
C ARG A 177 30.40 20.38 17.53
N LYS A 178 29.57 21.43 17.42
CA LYS A 178 28.53 21.77 18.42
C LYS A 178 27.20 22.17 17.77
N GLN A 179 26.64 21.31 16.91
CA GLN A 179 25.19 21.31 16.74
C GLN A 179 24.56 20.77 18.03
N LEU A 180 23.85 21.63 18.77
CA LEU A 180 23.03 21.19 19.90
C LEU A 180 21.99 20.21 19.37
N SER A 181 22.06 18.95 19.82
CA SER A 181 20.98 17.99 19.65
C SER A 181 19.70 18.57 20.26
N LYS A 182 18.61 18.65 19.48
CA LYS A 182 17.31 19.07 20.00
C LYS A 182 16.87 18.04 21.06
N ASP A 183 16.72 18.49 22.30
CA ASP A 183 16.24 17.61 23.37
C ASP A 183 14.73 17.42 23.27
N PHE A 184 14.34 16.26 22.71
CA PHE A 184 12.96 15.81 22.65
C PHE A 184 12.59 14.82 23.78
N SER A 185 13.40 14.70 24.83
CA SER A 185 13.16 13.77 25.94
C SER A 185 11.82 13.99 26.63
N ALA A 186 11.32 15.25 26.64
CA ALA A 186 10.02 15.63 27.20
C ALA A 186 8.88 15.72 26.16
N THR A 187 9.17 15.67 24.86
CA THR A 187 8.19 15.94 23.80
C THR A 187 7.57 14.66 23.24
N GLU A 188 6.25 14.55 23.30
CA GLU A 188 5.51 13.52 22.56
C GLU A 188 5.39 13.91 21.09
N MET A 189 5.99 13.09 20.22
CA MET A 189 6.02 13.34 18.79
C MET A 189 4.75 12.82 18.10
N ARG A 190 4.25 13.58 17.12
CA ARG A 190 3.16 13.23 16.22
C ARG A 190 3.67 13.50 14.80
N LEU A 191 4.19 12.44 14.18
CA LEU A 191 4.78 12.49 12.85
C LEU A 191 3.70 12.18 11.81
N VAL A 192 3.65 12.94 10.72
CA VAL A 192 2.87 12.54 9.52
C VAL A 192 3.81 11.83 8.56
N HIS A 193 3.45 10.62 8.14
CA HIS A 193 4.24 9.90 7.15
C HIS A 193 3.99 10.45 5.74
N LEU A 194 5.08 10.69 5.02
CA LEU A 194 5.10 10.97 3.60
C LEU A 194 5.91 9.84 2.95
N ASP A 195 5.17 8.79 2.56
CA ASP A 195 5.66 7.82 1.59
C ASP A 195 5.73 8.52 0.23
N LEU A 196 6.89 8.43 -0.42
CA LEU A 196 7.18 9.06 -1.71
C LEU A 196 7.22 8.06 -2.89
N LYS A 197 6.99 6.75 -2.63
CA LYS A 197 7.06 5.63 -3.57
C LYS A 197 6.13 5.80 -4.78
N GLY A 198 6.66 6.41 -5.83
CA GLY A 198 5.98 6.69 -7.11
C GLY A 198 4.82 7.69 -7.07
N ALA A 199 4.48 8.27 -5.91
CA ALA A 199 3.46 9.33 -5.77
C ALA A 199 3.96 10.53 -4.96
N ALA A 200 5.24 10.88 -5.13
CA ALA A 200 5.85 12.03 -4.49
C ALA A 200 5.20 13.36 -4.96
N PRO A 201 4.72 14.21 -4.04
CA PRO A 201 4.22 15.53 -4.38
C PRO A 201 5.38 16.50 -4.66
N LYS A 202 5.18 17.42 -5.60
CA LYS A 202 6.10 18.52 -5.88
C LYS A 202 6.32 19.40 -4.63
N VAL A 203 7.49 20.00 -4.52
CA VAL A 203 7.86 20.87 -3.38
C VAL A 203 6.89 22.06 -3.21
N SER A 204 6.32 22.56 -4.30
CA SER A 204 5.25 23.58 -4.31
C SER A 204 3.95 23.16 -3.61
N TYR A 205 3.66 21.86 -3.53
CA TYR A 205 2.56 21.33 -2.73
C TYR A 205 2.97 21.15 -1.26
N LEU A 206 4.20 20.70 -0.99
CA LEU A 206 4.73 20.57 0.36
C LEU A 206 4.78 21.93 1.10
N GLU A 207 5.06 23.01 0.38
CA GLU A 207 4.99 24.40 0.87
C GLU A 207 3.61 24.79 1.40
N GLN A 208 2.53 24.26 0.82
CA GLN A 208 1.15 24.47 1.26
C GLN A 208 0.71 23.45 2.32
N LEU A 209 1.22 22.22 2.22
CA LEU A 209 0.87 21.10 3.10
C LEU A 209 1.47 21.28 4.50
N PHE A 210 2.75 21.64 4.63
CA PHE A 210 3.41 21.73 5.95
C PHE A 210 2.74 22.73 6.92
N PRO A 211 2.29 23.93 6.48
CA PRO A 211 1.44 24.80 7.30
C PRO A 211 0.11 24.17 7.72
N LEU A 212 -0.50 23.32 6.88
CA LEU A 212 -1.70 22.56 7.26
C LEU A 212 -1.38 21.52 8.34
N LEU A 213 -0.30 20.74 8.18
CA LEU A 213 0.10 19.72 9.17
C LEU A 213 0.40 20.34 10.54
N SER A 214 1.14 21.44 10.56
CA SER A 214 1.47 22.20 11.77
C SER A 214 0.21 22.76 12.45
N ARG A 215 -0.71 23.38 11.69
CA ARG A 215 -2.01 23.85 12.23
C ARG A 215 -2.92 22.72 12.73
N LEU A 216 -2.78 21.51 12.21
CA LEU A 216 -3.46 20.31 12.69
C LEU A 216 -2.74 19.66 13.90
N GLY A 217 -1.59 20.18 14.33
CA GLY A 217 -0.89 19.76 15.56
C GLY A 217 0.17 18.66 15.38
N ALA A 218 0.61 18.39 14.14
CA ALA A 218 1.84 17.63 13.90
C ALA A 218 3.06 18.45 14.35
N ASN A 219 4.10 17.76 14.84
CA ASN A 219 5.39 18.37 15.19
C ASN A 219 6.57 17.70 14.46
N GLY A 220 6.27 16.86 13.47
CA GLY A 220 7.26 16.36 12.52
C GLY A 220 6.65 15.62 11.34
N VAL A 221 7.51 15.24 10.42
CA VAL A 221 7.23 14.42 9.25
C VAL A 221 8.22 13.26 9.21
N LEU A 222 7.71 12.07 8.97
CA LEU A 222 8.50 10.89 8.63
C LEU A 222 8.52 10.83 7.10
N ILE A 223 9.69 10.86 6.46
CA ILE A 223 9.79 10.91 4.99
C ILE A 223 10.53 9.67 4.48
N GLU A 224 9.81 8.78 3.82
CA GLU A 224 10.37 7.60 3.16
C GLU A 224 10.72 7.98 1.72
N TYR A 225 12.03 8.07 1.45
CA TYR A 225 12.54 8.65 0.21
C TYR A 225 12.69 7.65 -0.94
N GLU A 226 13.25 6.47 -0.65
CA GLU A 226 13.59 5.44 -1.66
C GLU A 226 14.20 6.03 -2.95
N ASP A 227 13.63 5.77 -4.14
CA ASP A 227 14.13 6.25 -5.43
C ASP A 227 13.85 7.74 -5.74
N MET A 228 13.14 8.45 -4.87
CA MET A 228 12.98 9.91 -4.96
C MET A 228 14.17 10.70 -4.38
N PHE A 229 15.13 10.05 -3.72
CA PHE A 229 16.33 10.71 -3.22
C PHE A 229 17.34 11.03 -4.35
N PRO A 230 17.99 12.22 -4.39
CA PRO A 230 19.06 12.59 -5.32
C PRO A 230 20.37 11.82 -5.09
N PHE A 231 20.36 10.50 -5.23
CA PHE A 231 21.57 9.69 -5.14
C PHE A 231 22.63 10.08 -6.18
N LYS A 232 23.90 10.07 -5.76
CA LYS A 232 25.07 10.46 -6.57
C LYS A 232 26.07 9.33 -6.75
N GLY A 233 26.90 9.47 -7.79
CA GLY A 233 27.92 8.49 -8.15
C GLY A 233 27.30 7.19 -8.64
N GLU A 234 27.85 6.06 -8.18
CA GLU A 234 27.37 4.70 -8.51
C GLU A 234 25.89 4.50 -8.12
N LEU A 235 25.44 5.14 -7.03
CA LEU A 235 24.03 5.09 -6.60
C LEU A 235 23.09 5.90 -7.49
N GLY A 236 23.58 6.72 -8.43
CA GLY A 236 22.75 7.58 -9.28
C GLY A 236 21.77 6.85 -10.19
N VAL A 237 21.96 5.54 -10.34
CA VAL A 237 21.06 4.57 -11.01
C VAL A 237 19.78 4.25 -10.22
N LEU A 238 19.81 4.44 -8.89
CA LEU A 238 18.68 4.18 -7.99
C LEU A 238 17.60 5.27 -8.06
N ARG A 239 17.79 6.31 -8.86
CA ARG A 239 16.88 7.46 -8.92
C ARG A 239 15.72 7.20 -9.89
N ALA A 240 14.52 7.54 -9.47
CA ALA A 240 13.39 7.72 -10.36
C ALA A 240 13.68 8.86 -11.36
N PRO A 241 13.10 8.85 -12.58
CA PRO A 241 13.29 9.91 -13.57
C PRO A 241 12.94 11.32 -13.07
N TYR A 242 11.98 11.41 -12.13
CA TYR A 242 11.55 12.64 -11.48
C TYR A 242 11.97 12.74 -10.00
N SER A 243 13.06 12.07 -9.61
CA SER A 243 13.64 12.21 -8.26
C SER A 243 13.89 13.68 -7.90
N TYR A 244 13.71 14.06 -6.63
CA TYR A 244 14.02 15.41 -6.17
C TYR A 244 15.47 15.78 -6.44
N SER A 245 15.75 17.08 -6.63
CA SER A 245 17.10 17.63 -6.62
C SER A 245 17.63 17.82 -5.20
N GLU A 246 18.91 18.19 -5.06
CA GLU A 246 19.44 18.59 -3.74
C GLU A 246 18.79 19.89 -3.23
N ASP A 247 18.52 20.84 -4.12
CA ASP A 247 17.87 22.11 -3.80
C ASP A 247 16.44 21.88 -3.30
N ASP A 248 15.72 20.90 -3.88
CA ASP A 248 14.41 20.45 -3.41
C ASP A 248 14.50 19.91 -1.97
N LEU A 249 15.49 19.08 -1.64
CA LEU A 249 15.67 18.58 -0.27
C LEU A 249 16.00 19.69 0.73
N GLU A 250 16.80 20.68 0.32
CA GLU A 250 17.12 21.84 1.15
C GLU A 250 15.89 22.72 1.35
N ARG A 251 15.06 22.90 0.30
CA ARG A 251 13.77 23.59 0.38
C ARG A 251 12.77 22.85 1.27
N ILE A 252 12.64 21.53 1.15
CA ILE A 252 11.78 20.70 2.02
C ILE A 252 12.17 20.87 3.49
N GLN A 253 13.46 20.76 3.82
CA GLN A 253 13.93 20.94 5.20
C GLN A 253 13.72 22.37 5.72
N HIS A 254 13.89 23.39 4.86
CA HIS A 254 13.60 24.77 5.22
C HIS A 254 12.11 24.99 5.49
N LEU A 255 11.23 24.48 4.62
CA LEU A 255 9.77 24.52 4.81
C LEU A 255 9.36 23.79 6.11
N ALA A 256 9.95 22.64 6.41
CA ALA A 256 9.68 21.91 7.65
C ALA A 256 10.09 22.75 8.88
N GLN A 257 11.28 23.36 8.84
CA GLN A 257 11.78 24.24 9.89
C GLN A 257 10.86 25.46 10.13
N LEU A 258 10.41 26.14 9.06
CA LEU A 258 9.47 27.27 9.17
C LEU A 258 8.15 26.88 9.86
N ASN A 259 7.71 25.64 9.66
CA ASN A 259 6.47 25.10 10.21
C ASN A 259 6.65 24.34 11.53
N GLN A 260 7.84 24.39 12.14
CA GLN A 260 8.20 23.70 13.39
C GLN A 260 8.02 22.17 13.32
N LEU A 261 8.24 21.59 12.14
CA LEU A 261 8.21 20.15 11.89
C LEU A 261 9.64 19.59 11.94
N GLU A 262 9.89 18.61 12.81
CA GLU A 262 11.08 17.77 12.73
C GLU A 262 11.03 16.87 11.49
N VAL A 263 12.12 16.75 10.73
CA VAL A 263 12.22 15.82 9.59
C VAL A 263 12.94 14.56 10.04
N VAL A 264 12.25 13.43 9.99
CA VAL A 264 12.82 12.10 10.24
C VAL A 264 12.93 11.37 8.89
N PRO A 265 14.12 11.20 8.32
CA PRO A 265 14.28 10.36 7.13
C PRO A 265 14.02 8.89 7.46
N LEU A 266 13.26 8.22 6.60
CA LEU A 266 13.12 6.77 6.56
C LEU A 266 13.89 6.22 5.35
N VAL A 267 14.75 5.24 5.61
CA VAL A 267 15.53 4.51 4.60
C VAL A 267 15.31 3.03 4.84
N GLN A 268 14.82 2.31 3.84
CA GLN A 268 14.69 0.85 3.93
C GLN A 268 16.06 0.18 3.87
N THR A 269 16.37 -0.67 4.88
CA THR A 269 17.70 -1.28 5.04
C THR A 269 17.71 -2.81 5.04
N PHE A 270 16.57 -3.49 4.84
CA PHE A 270 16.55 -4.95 4.84
C PHE A 270 15.45 -5.57 3.97
N GLY A 271 14.17 -5.40 4.34
CA GLY A 271 13.00 -5.61 3.49
C GLY A 271 12.59 -4.32 2.78
N HIS A 272 11.58 -4.37 1.91
CA HIS A 272 11.08 -3.22 1.13
C HIS A 272 12.17 -2.48 0.34
N VAL A 273 13.13 -3.23 -0.21
CA VAL A 273 14.31 -2.72 -0.94
C VAL A 273 14.23 -2.97 -2.45
N GLU A 274 13.02 -3.16 -2.98
CA GLU A 274 12.76 -3.40 -4.40
C GLU A 274 13.32 -2.26 -5.28
N PHE A 275 13.30 -1.02 -4.79
CA PHE A 275 13.88 0.12 -5.51
C PHE A 275 15.38 -0.03 -5.81
N ILE A 276 16.09 -0.80 -4.97
CA ILE A 276 17.50 -1.15 -5.16
C ILE A 276 17.61 -2.43 -5.98
N LEU A 277 16.96 -3.48 -5.50
CA LEU A 277 17.16 -4.83 -6.00
C LEU A 277 16.46 -5.10 -7.34
N LYS A 278 15.62 -4.18 -7.85
CA LYS A 278 15.10 -4.21 -9.24
C LYS A 278 16.21 -4.05 -10.30
N HIS A 279 17.32 -3.39 -9.96
CA HIS A 279 18.43 -3.17 -10.89
C HIS A 279 19.37 -4.39 -10.95
N ASP A 280 19.69 -4.87 -12.16
CA ASP A 280 20.50 -6.08 -12.37
C ASP A 280 21.85 -6.06 -11.66
N GLN A 281 22.51 -4.90 -11.55
CA GLN A 281 23.79 -4.77 -10.86
C GLN A 281 23.72 -5.16 -9.37
N TYR A 282 22.57 -4.98 -8.71
CA TYR A 282 22.36 -5.31 -7.30
C TYR A 282 21.60 -6.63 -7.11
N ARG A 283 21.21 -7.32 -8.20
CA ARG A 283 20.45 -8.58 -8.15
C ARG A 283 21.16 -9.67 -7.33
N HIS A 284 22.48 -9.69 -7.32
CA HIS A 284 23.30 -10.64 -6.56
C HIS A 284 23.22 -10.43 -5.03
N LEU A 285 22.67 -9.31 -4.57
CA LEU A 285 22.48 -8.98 -3.14
C LEU A 285 21.14 -9.48 -2.58
N ARG A 286 20.28 -10.10 -3.39
CA ARG A 286 18.96 -10.61 -2.96
C ARG A 286 19.09 -11.84 -2.05
N GLU A 287 18.28 -11.93 -1.00
CA GLU A 287 18.16 -13.13 -0.14
C GLU A 287 17.72 -14.35 -0.94
N VAL A 288 16.69 -14.19 -1.78
CA VAL A 288 16.27 -15.19 -2.76
C VAL A 288 16.40 -14.55 -4.14
N GLU A 289 17.22 -15.12 -5.01
CA GLU A 289 17.59 -14.53 -6.33
C GLU A 289 16.37 -14.06 -7.16
N ARG A 290 15.26 -14.79 -7.07
CA ARG A 290 14.01 -14.49 -7.79
C ARG A 290 13.24 -13.28 -7.25
N PHE A 291 13.46 -12.88 -6.00
CA PHE A 291 12.63 -11.92 -5.27
C PHE A 291 13.43 -10.65 -4.95
N PRO A 292 13.04 -9.47 -5.47
CA PRO A 292 13.73 -8.20 -5.21
C PRO A 292 13.42 -7.58 -3.83
N ASN A 293 12.74 -8.30 -2.94
CA ASN A 293 12.13 -7.71 -1.74
C ASN A 293 13.10 -7.54 -0.56
N SER A 294 14.14 -8.37 -0.48
CA SER A 294 15.00 -8.44 0.71
C SER A 294 16.46 -8.70 0.39
N PHE A 295 17.36 -8.05 1.13
CA PHE A 295 18.80 -8.29 1.06
C PHE A 295 19.23 -9.62 1.70
N ASN A 296 20.25 -10.26 1.12
CA ASN A 296 21.03 -11.32 1.77
C ASN A 296 22.01 -10.65 2.76
N PRO A 297 21.91 -10.90 4.08
CA PRO A 297 22.75 -10.26 5.09
C PRO A 297 24.18 -10.85 5.17
N HIS A 298 24.49 -11.88 4.38
CA HIS A 298 25.80 -12.54 4.37
C HIS A 298 26.68 -12.18 3.17
N VAL A 299 26.14 -11.47 2.16
CA VAL A 299 26.95 -10.91 1.08
C VAL A 299 27.62 -9.61 1.59
N PRO A 300 28.96 -9.49 1.62
CA PRO A 300 29.63 -8.33 2.21
C PRO A 300 29.22 -7.00 1.58
N ASP A 301 28.99 -7.00 0.26
CA ASP A 301 28.64 -5.84 -0.53
C ASP A 301 27.27 -5.24 -0.16
N THR A 302 26.37 -6.04 0.44
CA THR A 302 25.11 -5.55 1.04
C THR A 302 25.38 -4.45 2.07
N LEU A 303 26.32 -4.67 2.99
CA LEU A 303 26.65 -3.68 4.03
C LEU A 303 27.44 -2.50 3.47
N VAL A 304 28.23 -2.69 2.40
CA VAL A 304 28.93 -1.59 1.72
C VAL A 304 27.91 -0.64 1.06
N LEU A 305 26.96 -1.22 0.31
CA LEU A 305 25.88 -0.49 -0.35
C LEU A 305 25.01 0.27 0.66
N LEU A 306 24.53 -0.41 1.71
CA LEU A 306 23.69 0.21 2.73
C LEU A 306 24.39 1.36 3.48
N LYS A 307 25.69 1.20 3.81
CA LYS A 307 26.48 2.27 4.44
C LYS A 307 26.64 3.48 3.51
N SER A 308 26.77 3.27 2.20
CA SER A 308 26.80 4.34 1.19
C SER A 308 25.47 5.08 1.07
N ILE A 309 24.35 4.34 0.99
CA ILE A 309 22.98 4.91 0.94
C ILE A 309 22.70 5.75 2.19
N LEU A 310 22.91 5.17 3.38
CA LEU A 310 22.67 5.83 4.66
C LEU A 310 23.56 7.07 4.83
N ALA A 311 24.81 7.03 4.34
CA ALA A 311 25.70 8.19 4.37
C ALA A 311 25.15 9.35 3.52
N GLN A 312 24.75 9.10 2.26
CA GLN A 312 24.20 10.15 1.39
C GLN A 312 22.91 10.76 1.97
N VAL A 313 22.01 9.94 2.53
CA VAL A 313 20.77 10.44 3.15
C VAL A 313 21.05 11.27 4.40
N MET A 314 21.92 10.79 5.30
CA MET A 314 22.25 11.52 6.53
C MET A 314 23.10 12.76 6.30
N ASP A 315 23.92 12.81 5.24
CA ASP A 315 24.64 14.04 4.86
C ASP A 315 23.70 15.17 4.42
N LYS A 316 22.51 14.85 3.91
CA LYS A 316 21.44 15.83 3.70
C LYS A 316 20.58 16.08 4.93
N HIS A 317 20.51 15.14 5.87
CA HIS A 317 19.69 15.23 7.10
C HIS A 317 20.49 15.49 8.39
N ARG A 318 21.61 16.23 8.31
CA ARG A 318 22.52 16.51 9.46
C ARG A 318 21.87 17.14 10.70
N ARG A 319 20.65 17.67 10.59
CA ARG A 319 19.87 18.30 11.69
C ARG A 319 18.80 17.39 12.30
N ALA A 320 18.61 16.18 11.79
CA ALA A 320 17.60 15.24 12.27
C ALA A 320 18.04 14.59 13.58
N SER A 321 17.17 14.60 14.59
CA SER A 321 17.40 13.86 15.86
C SER A 321 17.15 12.36 15.73
N TRP A 322 16.46 11.92 14.68
CA TRP A 322 16.15 10.51 14.41
C TRP A 322 16.36 10.12 12.94
N ILE A 323 16.64 8.84 12.73
CA ILE A 323 16.50 8.14 11.44
C ILE A 323 15.63 6.91 11.65
N HIS A 324 14.76 6.59 10.70
CA HIS A 324 14.05 5.31 10.66
C HIS A 324 14.72 4.39 9.63
N ILE A 325 15.18 3.19 10.04
CA ILE A 325 15.92 2.26 9.16
C ILE A 325 15.02 1.20 8.50
N GLY A 326 13.70 1.35 8.65
CA GLY A 326 12.71 0.43 8.10
C GLY A 326 12.86 -0.97 8.70
N ALA A 327 13.22 -1.93 7.83
CA ALA A 327 13.57 -3.29 8.19
C ALA A 327 12.42 -4.13 8.80
N ASP A 328 11.20 -3.77 8.40
CA ASP A 328 9.99 -4.58 8.43
C ASP A 328 10.02 -5.71 7.39
N GLU A 329 9.09 -6.66 7.55
CA GLU A 329 8.59 -7.51 6.46
C GLU A 329 9.67 -8.18 5.58
N VAL A 330 10.76 -8.64 6.21
CA VAL A 330 11.86 -9.35 5.54
C VAL A 330 11.45 -10.78 5.21
N PHE A 331 10.52 -10.92 4.26
CA PHE A 331 9.99 -12.18 3.80
C PHE A 331 11.10 -13.04 3.18
N HIS A 332 10.97 -14.37 3.34
CA HIS A 332 11.95 -15.37 2.88
C HIS A 332 13.36 -15.28 3.50
N LEU A 333 13.56 -14.48 4.57
CA LEU A 333 14.82 -14.47 5.32
C LEU A 333 15.17 -15.86 5.87
N GLY A 334 16.33 -16.39 5.48
CA GLY A 334 16.77 -17.74 5.79
C GLY A 334 16.58 -18.74 4.64
N GLU A 335 16.02 -18.34 3.50
CA GLU A 335 15.82 -19.19 2.33
C GLU A 335 16.97 -19.11 1.31
N GLY A 336 17.81 -18.08 1.36
CA GLY A 336 19.03 -17.97 0.56
C GLY A 336 20.06 -19.04 0.87
N THR A 337 20.94 -19.38 -0.07
CA THR A 337 21.95 -20.44 0.12
C THR A 337 22.91 -20.11 1.29
N ASP A 338 23.39 -18.87 1.36
CA ASP A 338 24.28 -18.43 2.44
C ASP A 338 23.56 -18.37 3.79
N SER A 339 22.33 -17.88 3.78
CA SER A 339 21.45 -17.79 4.95
C SER A 339 21.10 -19.17 5.50
N LYS A 340 20.80 -20.17 4.64
CA LYS A 340 20.68 -21.58 5.01
C LYS A 340 21.98 -22.14 5.62
N ASN A 341 23.13 -21.86 4.99
CA ASN A 341 24.42 -22.30 5.50
C ASN A 341 24.76 -21.68 6.87
N TRP A 342 24.38 -20.42 7.10
CA TRP A 342 24.53 -19.75 8.39
C TRP A 342 23.58 -20.33 9.44
N LEU A 343 22.31 -20.55 9.10
CA LEU A 343 21.31 -21.14 10.01
C LEU A 343 21.70 -22.55 10.46
N ASN A 344 22.20 -23.38 9.56
CA ASN A 344 22.71 -24.72 9.87
C ASN A 344 23.86 -24.69 10.91
N ARG A 345 24.65 -23.60 10.95
CA ARG A 345 25.73 -23.40 11.92
C ARG A 345 25.27 -22.69 13.21
N ASN A 346 24.10 -22.05 13.19
CA ASN A 346 23.56 -21.21 14.27
C ASN A 346 22.17 -21.68 14.74
N GLN A 347 21.95 -23.00 14.77
CA GLN A 347 20.76 -23.65 15.36
C GLN A 347 19.41 -23.19 14.77
N GLY A 348 19.39 -22.64 13.55
CA GLY A 348 18.17 -22.11 12.93
C GLY A 348 17.68 -20.78 13.49
N ASP A 349 18.50 -20.03 14.24
CA ASP A 349 18.11 -18.75 14.88
C ASP A 349 18.03 -17.59 13.87
N VAL A 350 16.93 -17.55 13.10
CA VAL A 350 16.60 -16.44 12.16
C VAL A 350 16.51 -15.09 12.89
N GLY A 351 16.08 -15.07 14.15
CA GLY A 351 16.02 -13.86 14.96
C GLY A 351 17.40 -13.25 15.20
N ARG A 352 18.39 -14.10 15.50
CA ARG A 352 19.81 -13.70 15.64
C ARG A 352 20.44 -13.31 14.31
N MET A 353 20.07 -13.95 13.19
CA MET A 353 20.47 -13.49 11.85
C MET A 353 19.99 -12.06 11.60
N TYR A 354 18.69 -11.80 11.82
CA TYR A 354 18.11 -10.47 11.67
C TYR A 354 18.81 -9.43 12.57
N LEU A 355 18.97 -9.74 13.86
CA LEU A 355 19.59 -8.83 14.81
C LEU A 355 21.07 -8.54 14.53
N ASN A 356 21.81 -9.48 13.93
CA ASN A 356 23.19 -9.23 13.51
C ASN A 356 23.25 -8.15 12.41
N HIS A 357 22.35 -8.22 11.41
CA HIS A 357 22.26 -7.20 10.37
C HIS A 357 21.89 -5.83 10.94
N ILE A 358 20.82 -5.76 11.74
CA ILE A 358 20.39 -4.51 12.39
C ILE A 358 21.50 -3.93 13.27
N LYS A 359 22.25 -4.76 13.98
CA LYS A 359 23.37 -4.32 14.82
C LYS A 359 24.48 -3.65 14.01
N GLU A 360 24.83 -4.14 12.82
CA GLU A 360 25.81 -3.50 11.95
C GLU A 360 25.34 -2.12 11.46
N ILE A 361 24.07 -2.01 11.05
CA ILE A 361 23.46 -0.75 10.60
C ILE A 361 23.38 0.27 11.75
N VAL A 362 22.87 -0.13 12.92
CA VAL A 362 22.79 0.72 14.12
C VAL A 362 24.18 1.16 14.57
N SER A 363 25.16 0.24 14.60
CA SER A 363 26.53 0.55 15.02
C SER A 363 27.21 1.54 14.08
N PHE A 364 27.00 1.41 12.76
CA PHE A 364 27.45 2.39 11.78
C PHE A 364 26.85 3.78 12.06
N LEU A 365 25.52 3.87 12.18
CA LEU A 365 24.82 5.14 12.36
C LEU A 365 25.26 5.87 13.63
N VAL A 366 25.27 5.22 14.79
CA VAL A 366 25.64 5.89 16.06
C VAL A 366 27.14 6.20 16.18
N THR A 367 28.00 5.53 15.40
CA THR A 367 29.43 5.83 15.36
C THR A 367 29.72 7.04 14.48
N GLN A 368 29.03 7.18 13.35
CA GLN A 368 29.26 8.29 12.41
C GLN A 368 28.46 9.55 12.78
N TYR A 369 27.24 9.40 13.30
CA TYR A 369 26.31 10.50 13.56
C TYR A 369 26.01 10.59 15.06
N TRP A 370 26.84 11.36 15.78
CA TRP A 370 26.74 11.48 17.23
C TRP A 370 25.41 12.10 17.67
N GLY A 371 24.74 11.46 18.63
CA GLY A 371 23.43 11.91 19.15
C GLY A 371 22.21 11.43 18.34
N LEU A 372 22.42 10.83 17.16
CA LEU A 372 21.34 10.29 16.34
C LEU A 372 20.68 9.08 17.02
N ARG A 373 19.35 9.06 17.07
CA ARG A 373 18.56 7.93 17.60
C ARG A 373 17.94 7.14 16.46
N VAL A 374 18.06 5.81 16.50
CA VAL A 374 17.53 4.95 15.45
C VAL A 374 16.10 4.50 15.77
N LEU A 375 15.24 4.48 14.77
CA LEU A 375 13.90 3.89 14.81
C LEU A 375 13.84 2.71 13.82
N LEU A 376 13.07 1.67 14.14
CA LEU A 376 12.80 0.55 13.24
C LEU A 376 11.39 0.02 13.48
N TRP A 377 10.80 -0.62 12.48
CA TRP A 377 9.52 -1.30 12.62
C TRP A 377 9.65 -2.53 13.53
N ASP A 378 8.62 -2.84 14.31
CA ASP A 378 8.72 -3.85 15.36
C ASP A 378 8.37 -5.29 14.93
N ASP A 379 7.73 -5.50 13.78
CA ASP A 379 7.10 -6.77 13.39
C ASP A 379 8.09 -7.95 13.36
N MET A 380 9.28 -7.74 12.81
CA MET A 380 10.36 -8.73 12.83
C MET A 380 10.85 -9.02 14.24
N LEU A 381 10.85 -8.02 15.14
CA LEU A 381 11.21 -8.19 16.54
C LEU A 381 10.17 -9.02 17.30
N ARG A 382 8.88 -9.03 16.91
CA ARG A 382 7.78 -9.68 17.66
C ARG A 382 8.05 -11.15 17.97
N LYS A 383 8.63 -11.89 17.02
CA LYS A 383 8.95 -13.33 17.16
C LYS A 383 10.24 -13.62 17.94
N ILE A 384 11.09 -12.62 18.17
CA ILE A 384 12.37 -12.78 18.86
C ILE A 384 12.16 -12.72 20.38
N ASN A 385 12.83 -13.61 21.13
CA ASN A 385 12.75 -13.67 22.59
C ASN A 385 13.58 -12.55 23.27
N VAL A 386 13.23 -12.25 24.53
CA VAL A 386 13.85 -11.17 25.33
C VAL A 386 15.37 -11.35 25.51
N ALA A 387 15.86 -12.57 25.69
CA ALA A 387 17.29 -12.83 25.90
C ALA A 387 18.09 -12.50 24.64
N THR A 388 17.69 -13.02 23.47
CA THR A 388 18.36 -12.71 22.19
C THR A 388 18.29 -11.22 21.87
N LEU A 389 17.16 -10.54 22.14
CA LEU A 389 17.04 -9.08 21.97
C LEU A 389 18.03 -8.33 22.87
N ARG A 390 18.13 -8.69 24.16
CA ARG A 390 19.05 -8.07 25.11
C ARG A 390 20.53 -8.34 24.77
N GLU A 391 20.85 -9.56 24.34
CA GLU A 391 22.19 -9.98 23.88
C GLU A 391 22.68 -9.18 22.66
N SER A 392 21.78 -8.82 21.74
CA SER A 392 22.14 -8.05 20.54
C SER A 392 22.74 -6.68 20.87
N GLY A 393 22.24 -6.05 21.94
CA GLY A 393 22.62 -4.71 22.40
C GLY A 393 21.94 -3.55 21.67
N ILE A 394 21.09 -3.79 20.65
CA ILE A 394 20.50 -2.71 19.83
C ILE A 394 19.61 -1.76 20.64
N ALA A 395 19.01 -2.26 21.73
CA ALA A 395 18.06 -1.52 22.58
C ALA A 395 18.64 -0.27 23.28
N LYS A 396 19.97 -0.11 23.28
CA LYS A 396 20.68 1.08 23.78
C LYS A 396 20.61 2.27 22.82
N HIS A 397 20.33 2.02 21.54
CA HIS A 397 20.53 2.97 20.44
C HIS A 397 19.34 3.06 19.48
N ALA A 398 18.53 2.01 19.42
CA ALA A 398 17.33 1.93 18.62
C ALA A 398 16.05 1.90 19.47
N ALA A 399 14.92 2.32 18.91
CA ALA A 399 13.60 2.26 19.52
C ALA A 399 12.59 1.61 18.55
N PRO A 400 11.81 0.60 18.96
CA PRO A 400 10.81 -0.03 18.11
C PRO A 400 9.61 0.91 17.87
N MET A 401 9.15 0.97 16.63
CA MET A 401 7.89 1.58 16.23
C MET A 401 6.85 0.49 15.99
N VAL A 402 5.91 0.37 16.93
CA VAL A 402 4.89 -0.69 16.93
C VAL A 402 3.73 -0.29 16.03
N TRP A 403 3.52 -1.04 14.94
CA TRP A 403 2.49 -0.72 13.94
C TRP A 403 1.33 -1.73 13.97
N TYR A 404 0.10 -1.23 13.89
CA TYR A 404 -1.11 -2.05 13.81
C TYR A 404 -2.26 -1.23 13.22
N TYR A 405 -2.80 -1.67 12.09
CA TYR A 405 -3.70 -0.87 11.26
C TYR A 405 -5.18 -1.28 11.31
N ALA A 406 -5.51 -2.38 12.00
CA ALA A 406 -6.90 -2.74 12.25
C ALA A 406 -7.60 -1.65 13.11
N PRO A 407 -8.92 -1.43 12.94
CA PRO A 407 -9.62 -0.36 13.66
C PRO A 407 -9.84 -0.69 15.14
N ASP A 408 -10.30 -1.91 15.43
CA ASP A 408 -10.85 -2.28 16.74
C ASP A 408 -9.99 -3.38 17.39
N PHE A 409 -8.75 -3.03 17.76
CA PHE A 409 -7.82 -3.93 18.43
C PHE A 409 -7.77 -3.69 19.95
N GLU A 410 -7.51 -4.76 20.69
CA GLU A 410 -7.41 -4.69 22.15
C GLU A 410 -6.04 -4.16 22.59
N ALA A 411 -6.04 -3.13 23.45
CA ALA A 411 -4.80 -2.50 23.91
C ALA A 411 -3.87 -3.47 24.67
N GLU A 412 -4.42 -4.53 25.26
CA GLU A 412 -3.66 -5.60 25.92
C GLU A 412 -2.77 -6.39 24.94
N GLN A 413 -3.22 -6.57 23.68
CA GLN A 413 -2.42 -7.21 22.63
C GLN A 413 -1.11 -6.45 22.39
N ILE A 414 -1.17 -5.12 22.34
CA ILE A 414 0.00 -4.25 22.19
C ILE A 414 0.80 -4.15 23.50
N GLY A 415 0.12 -4.16 24.65
CA GLY A 415 0.76 -4.20 25.98
C GLY A 415 1.76 -5.34 26.15
N ASN A 416 1.47 -6.52 25.60
CA ASN A 416 2.41 -7.65 25.60
C ASN A 416 3.72 -7.35 24.86
N PHE A 417 3.66 -6.64 23.74
CA PHE A 417 4.86 -6.19 23.03
C PHE A 417 5.61 -5.11 23.80
N ILE A 418 4.89 -4.14 24.40
CA ILE A 418 5.49 -3.08 25.22
C ILE A 418 6.27 -3.67 26.42
N SER A 419 5.67 -4.60 27.17
CA SER A 419 6.38 -5.33 28.24
C SER A 419 7.63 -6.03 27.72
N LYS A 420 7.52 -6.76 26.60
CA LYS A 420 8.66 -7.47 26.01
C LYS A 420 9.80 -6.53 25.63
N TYR A 421 9.49 -5.36 25.09
CA TYR A 421 10.50 -4.37 24.71
C TYR A 421 11.12 -3.69 25.94
N ALA A 422 10.34 -3.40 26.99
CA ALA A 422 10.87 -2.96 28.28
C ALA A 422 11.85 -3.99 28.88
N ASP A 423 11.45 -5.27 28.95
CA ASP A 423 12.28 -6.36 29.47
C ASP A 423 13.54 -6.58 28.61
N SER A 424 13.46 -6.32 27.31
CA SER A 424 14.62 -6.38 26.39
C SER A 424 15.60 -5.22 26.58
N GLY A 425 15.23 -4.20 27.35
CA GLY A 425 16.06 -3.03 27.68
C GLY A 425 15.87 -1.81 26.77
N PHE A 426 14.79 -1.77 25.98
CA PHE A 426 14.47 -0.58 25.16
C PHE A 426 13.97 0.55 26.06
N GLN A 427 14.61 1.72 25.96
CA GLN A 427 14.26 2.88 26.81
C GLN A 427 13.00 3.63 26.34
N THR A 428 12.73 3.60 25.03
CA THR A 428 11.58 4.27 24.42
C THR A 428 10.88 3.39 23.40
N VAL A 429 9.56 3.53 23.30
CA VAL A 429 8.70 2.93 22.27
C VAL A 429 8.00 4.02 21.47
N TRP A 430 7.81 3.74 20.18
CA TRP A 430 6.98 4.52 19.26
C TRP A 430 5.80 3.69 18.78
N PHE A 431 4.76 4.35 18.30
CA PHE A 431 3.60 3.69 17.69
C PHE A 431 3.39 4.13 16.24
N ALA A 432 2.66 3.34 15.47
CA ALA A 432 2.18 3.74 14.15
C ALA A 432 0.74 3.33 13.91
N SER A 433 -0.09 4.36 13.71
CA SER A 433 -1.45 4.30 13.17
C SER A 433 -1.42 4.58 11.67
N ALA A 434 -2.55 4.44 10.97
CA ALA A 434 -2.63 4.77 9.54
C ALA A 434 -3.80 5.71 9.23
N PHE A 435 -3.59 6.68 8.34
CA PHE A 435 -4.64 7.58 7.84
C PHE A 435 -5.09 7.29 6.39
N LYS A 436 -4.30 6.54 5.62
CA LYS A 436 -4.63 6.01 4.28
C LYS A 436 -3.74 4.79 3.95
N GLY A 437 -4.02 4.07 2.87
CA GLY A 437 -3.09 3.10 2.27
C GLY A 437 -2.94 1.76 2.99
N THR A 438 -3.82 1.44 3.94
CA THR A 438 -3.79 0.16 4.71
C THR A 438 -5.08 -0.66 4.56
N THR A 439 -5.91 -0.30 3.59
CA THR A 439 -7.30 -0.77 3.42
C THR A 439 -7.51 -1.50 2.09
N GLY A 440 -6.50 -1.52 1.23
CA GLY A 440 -6.42 -2.32 0.01
C GLY A 440 -5.33 -1.80 -0.93
N PRO A 441 -4.63 -2.66 -1.70
CA PRO A 441 -3.53 -2.24 -2.58
C PRO A 441 -3.99 -1.38 -3.76
N ALA A 442 -5.26 -1.44 -4.15
CA ALA A 442 -5.87 -0.59 -5.16
C ALA A 442 -7.03 0.25 -4.57
N GLN A 443 -6.97 0.57 -3.27
CA GLN A 443 -7.96 1.44 -2.64
C GLN A 443 -7.79 2.87 -3.16
N GLN A 444 -8.89 3.53 -3.54
CA GLN A 444 -8.84 4.88 -4.15
C GLN A 444 -9.52 5.94 -3.29
N TRP A 445 -10.42 5.53 -2.39
CA TRP A 445 -11.23 6.41 -1.56
C TRP A 445 -11.03 6.10 -0.08
N THR A 446 -10.59 7.08 0.71
CA THR A 446 -10.12 6.82 2.08
C THR A 446 -11.28 6.62 3.07
N PRO A 447 -11.38 5.45 3.75
CA PRO A 447 -12.49 5.16 4.65
C PRO A 447 -12.32 5.85 6.02
N LEU A 448 -13.03 6.96 6.25
CA LEU A 448 -12.83 7.84 7.42
C LEU A 448 -13.07 7.14 8.76
N SER A 449 -14.18 6.39 8.90
CA SER A 449 -14.52 5.70 10.15
C SER A 449 -13.49 4.63 10.52
N TYR A 450 -12.96 3.90 9.53
CA TYR A 450 -11.91 2.88 9.73
C TYR A 450 -10.64 3.48 10.34
N HIS A 451 -10.12 4.55 9.73
CA HIS A 451 -8.90 5.20 10.20
C HIS A 451 -9.10 5.92 11.53
N LEU A 452 -10.28 6.52 11.76
CA LEU A 452 -10.65 7.08 13.07
C LEU A 452 -10.62 6.01 14.18
N ASN A 453 -11.26 4.86 13.97
CA ASN A 453 -11.33 3.81 14.97
C ASN A 453 -9.93 3.24 15.30
N ASN A 454 -9.06 3.10 14.30
CA ASN A 454 -7.65 2.75 14.52
C ASN A 454 -6.95 3.75 15.47
N HIS A 455 -7.16 5.05 15.29
CA HIS A 455 -6.60 6.08 16.17
C HIS A 455 -7.22 6.08 17.58
N LEU A 456 -8.53 5.79 17.71
CA LEU A 456 -9.18 5.62 19.00
C LEU A 456 -8.64 4.39 19.76
N SER A 457 -8.30 3.31 19.06
CA SER A 457 -7.65 2.14 19.67
C SER A 457 -6.20 2.43 20.07
N TRP A 458 -5.45 3.19 19.26
CA TRP A 458 -4.11 3.68 19.64
C TRP A 458 -4.13 4.62 20.86
N LEU A 459 -5.14 5.48 21.00
CA LEU A 459 -5.32 6.29 22.21
C LEU A 459 -5.48 5.44 23.48
N LYS A 460 -6.19 4.31 23.42
CA LYS A 460 -6.28 3.37 24.56
C LYS A 460 -4.91 2.81 24.95
N VAL A 461 -4.03 2.53 23.98
CA VAL A 461 -2.65 2.07 24.24
C VAL A 461 -1.83 3.19 24.89
N ILE A 462 -1.88 4.41 24.34
CA ILE A 462 -1.17 5.58 24.89
C ILE A 462 -1.61 5.85 26.34
N GLN A 463 -2.91 5.82 26.62
CA GLN A 463 -3.47 5.96 27.97
C GLN A 463 -3.05 4.82 28.92
N ALA A 464 -2.72 3.64 28.40
CA ALA A 464 -2.24 2.51 29.19
C ALA A 464 -0.72 2.56 29.48
N MET A 465 0.05 3.46 28.86
CA MET A 465 1.50 3.57 29.03
C MET A 465 2.01 3.70 30.47
N PRO A 466 1.32 4.36 31.42
CA PRO A 466 1.73 4.39 32.83
C PRO A 466 1.87 3.02 33.50
N LYS A 467 1.31 1.95 32.91
CA LYS A 467 1.49 0.56 33.38
C LYS A 467 2.88 -0.01 33.10
N PHE A 468 3.68 0.63 32.23
CA PHE A 468 4.99 0.13 31.75
C PHE A 468 6.13 1.11 32.12
N PRO A 469 6.38 1.40 33.41
CA PRO A 469 7.28 2.48 33.84
C PRO A 469 8.75 2.33 33.41
N ALA A 470 9.16 1.14 32.94
CA ALA A 470 10.51 0.87 32.45
C ALA A 470 10.74 1.30 30.98
N ILE A 471 9.70 1.68 30.23
CA ILE A 471 9.80 2.13 28.83
C ILE A 471 8.91 3.36 28.59
N LYS A 472 9.47 4.41 28.00
CA LYS A 472 8.73 5.65 27.74
C LYS A 472 8.12 5.69 26.33
N PHE A 473 6.86 6.10 26.23
CA PHE A 473 6.26 6.50 24.95
C PHE A 473 6.92 7.80 24.46
N GLN A 474 7.48 7.77 23.25
CA GLN A 474 8.17 8.91 22.64
C GLN A 474 7.33 9.61 21.56
N GLY A 475 6.47 8.87 20.86
CA GLY A 475 5.61 9.44 19.83
C GLY A 475 4.91 8.42 18.94
N ILE A 476 4.05 8.93 18.07
CA ILE A 476 3.27 8.17 17.11
C ILE A 476 3.46 8.72 15.69
N ALA A 477 3.62 7.84 14.71
CA ALA A 477 3.57 8.17 13.29
C ALA A 477 2.20 7.83 12.71
N LEU A 478 1.61 8.75 11.94
CA LEU A 478 0.40 8.51 11.17
C LEU A 478 0.83 8.11 9.76
N THR A 479 0.81 6.81 9.45
CA THR A 479 1.26 6.27 8.17
C THR A 479 0.26 6.54 7.05
N GLY A 480 0.79 6.84 5.87
CA GLY A 480 0.00 7.18 4.68
C GLY A 480 0.65 6.64 3.41
N TRP A 481 0.76 5.32 3.34
CA TRP A 481 1.36 4.57 2.23
C TRP A 481 0.75 4.94 0.87
N GLN A 482 1.56 4.97 -0.18
CA GLN A 482 1.16 5.25 -1.57
C GLN A 482 0.92 3.98 -2.38
N ARG A 483 1.66 2.91 -2.08
CA ARG A 483 1.53 1.58 -2.67
C ARG A 483 2.18 0.54 -1.74
N TYR A 484 1.93 -0.75 -1.97
CA TYR A 484 2.39 -1.82 -1.07
C TYR A 484 3.84 -2.24 -1.34
N ASP A 485 4.27 -2.18 -2.60
CA ASP A 485 5.65 -2.42 -3.07
C ASP A 485 5.87 -1.68 -4.42
N HIS A 486 7.10 -1.70 -4.95
CA HIS A 486 7.46 -1.03 -6.22
C HIS A 486 6.76 -1.54 -7.50
N TYR A 487 6.09 -2.68 -7.44
CA TYR A 487 5.42 -3.34 -8.57
C TYR A 487 3.88 -3.24 -8.45
N SER A 488 3.36 -2.94 -7.26
CA SER A 488 1.95 -2.65 -7.02
C SER A 488 1.53 -1.28 -7.56
N VAL A 489 0.26 -1.13 -7.93
CA VAL A 489 -0.36 0.16 -8.32
C VAL A 489 -0.52 1.08 -7.11
N LEU A 490 -0.78 2.36 -7.37
CA LEU A 490 -1.12 3.34 -6.34
C LEU A 490 -2.46 3.05 -5.63
N CYS A 491 -2.45 3.23 -4.30
CA CYS A 491 -3.65 3.38 -3.48
C CYS A 491 -4.03 4.87 -3.30
N GLU A 492 -4.68 5.28 -2.20
CA GLU A 492 -5.31 6.61 -2.15
C GLU A 492 -4.29 7.75 -2.25
N LEU A 493 -4.48 8.67 -3.19
CA LEU A 493 -3.62 9.85 -3.34
C LEU A 493 -3.61 10.71 -2.06
N LEU A 494 -2.48 11.32 -1.74
CA LEU A 494 -2.31 12.15 -0.55
C LEU A 494 -3.40 13.24 -0.37
N PRO A 495 -3.78 14.04 -1.40
CA PRO A 495 -4.90 15.00 -1.30
C PRO A 495 -6.24 14.35 -0.91
N VAL A 496 -6.51 13.13 -1.38
CA VAL A 496 -7.74 12.38 -1.07
C VAL A 496 -7.76 11.94 0.39
N GLY A 497 -6.59 11.61 0.95
CA GLY A 497 -6.41 11.24 2.35
C GLY A 497 -6.41 12.39 3.36
N ILE A 498 -6.35 13.67 2.94
CA ILE A 498 -6.26 14.82 3.87
C ILE A 498 -7.42 14.90 4.88
N PRO A 499 -8.70 14.65 4.52
CA PRO A 499 -9.79 14.65 5.50
C PRO A 499 -9.63 13.56 6.56
N SER A 500 -9.15 12.38 6.16
CA SER A 500 -8.80 11.29 7.08
C SER A 500 -7.65 11.71 8.01
N LEU A 501 -6.56 12.25 7.45
CA LEU A 501 -5.42 12.75 8.21
C LEU A 501 -5.82 13.78 9.27
N ALA A 502 -6.68 14.74 8.92
CA ALA A 502 -7.14 15.76 9.85
C ALA A 502 -7.98 15.16 10.99
N VAL A 503 -8.92 14.26 10.69
CA VAL A 503 -9.71 13.52 11.70
C VAL A 503 -8.80 12.74 12.64
N CYS A 504 -7.85 11.99 12.07
CA CYS A 504 -6.91 11.13 12.78
C CYS A 504 -5.96 11.92 13.70
N LEU A 505 -5.33 12.98 13.17
CA LEU A 505 -4.39 13.81 13.90
C LEU A 505 -5.08 14.65 14.98
N GLN A 506 -6.24 15.23 14.69
CA GLN A 506 -7.03 15.96 15.71
C GLN A 506 -7.58 15.02 16.79
N THR A 507 -7.90 13.77 16.46
CA THR A 507 -8.23 12.74 17.47
C THR A 507 -7.08 12.54 18.44
N LEU A 508 -5.85 12.38 17.95
CA LEU A 508 -4.67 12.23 18.81
C LEU A 508 -4.41 13.49 19.66
N VAL A 509 -4.45 14.67 19.05
CA VAL A 509 -4.18 15.96 19.72
C VAL A 509 -5.17 16.25 20.86
N ASN A 510 -6.44 15.88 20.70
CA ASN A 510 -7.49 16.16 21.68
C ASN A 510 -7.83 14.96 22.58
N GLY A 511 -7.13 13.82 22.45
CA GLY A 511 -7.42 12.60 23.20
C GLY A 511 -8.75 11.92 22.85
N GLY A 512 -9.36 12.27 21.71
CA GLY A 512 -10.63 11.73 21.23
C GLY A 512 -11.29 12.59 20.14
N PHE A 513 -12.28 12.02 19.46
CA PHE A 513 -13.05 12.71 18.42
C PHE A 513 -14.41 13.20 18.95
N THR A 514 -14.38 14.39 19.55
CA THR A 514 -15.57 15.08 20.09
C THR A 514 -16.19 16.02 19.06
N ASP A 515 -17.37 16.60 19.33
CA ASP A 515 -17.93 17.67 18.49
C ASP A 515 -17.01 18.89 18.35
N ALA A 516 -16.21 19.20 19.38
CA ALA A 516 -15.19 20.25 19.30
C ALA A 516 -14.04 19.84 18.37
N THR A 517 -13.59 18.58 18.44
CA THR A 517 -12.61 18.00 17.52
C THR A 517 -13.13 18.04 16.07
N LYS A 518 -14.36 17.59 15.85
CA LYS A 518 -15.05 17.63 14.54
C LYS A 518 -15.15 19.07 14.02
N LYS A 519 -15.62 20.01 14.83
CA LYS A 519 -15.69 21.43 14.45
C LYS A 519 -14.31 21.97 14.04
N LYS A 520 -13.26 21.68 14.81
CA LYS A 520 -11.89 22.11 14.48
C LYS A 520 -11.41 21.56 13.14
N VAL A 521 -11.73 20.31 12.81
CA VAL A 521 -11.44 19.73 11.48
C VAL A 521 -12.21 20.45 10.38
N LEU A 522 -13.50 20.71 10.57
CA LEU A 522 -14.33 21.43 9.60
C LEU A 522 -13.82 22.86 9.34
N ASP A 523 -13.54 23.61 10.41
CA ASP A 523 -13.01 24.98 10.36
C ASP A 523 -11.65 25.05 9.65
N VAL A 524 -10.76 24.06 9.88
CA VAL A 524 -9.40 24.03 9.27
C VAL A 524 -9.43 23.55 7.81
N LEU A 525 -10.32 22.63 7.46
CA LEU A 525 -10.43 22.11 6.09
C LEU A 525 -11.43 22.87 5.21
N GLY A 526 -12.19 23.83 5.73
CA GLY A 526 -13.20 24.57 4.96
C GLY A 526 -14.41 23.72 4.54
N PHE A 527 -14.77 22.71 5.33
CA PHE A 527 -15.95 21.87 5.11
C PHE A 527 -17.13 22.35 5.96
N GLN A 528 -18.35 22.11 5.47
CA GLN A 528 -19.58 22.38 6.20
C GLN A 528 -19.92 21.24 7.17
N ASN A 529 -19.63 19.99 6.78
CA ASN A 529 -19.89 18.80 7.59
C ASN A 529 -19.05 17.61 7.08
N ILE A 530 -18.90 16.58 7.92
CA ILE A 530 -18.15 15.35 7.66
C ILE A 530 -18.96 14.13 8.11
N HIS A 531 -19.16 13.18 7.21
CA HIS A 531 -19.96 11.95 7.38
C HIS A 531 -19.02 10.74 7.47
N LEU A 532 -18.55 10.41 8.67
CA LEU A 532 -17.55 9.36 8.90
C LEU A 532 -17.92 8.01 8.26
N GLU A 533 -19.16 7.56 8.49
CA GLU A 533 -19.66 6.26 7.98
C GLU A 533 -19.81 6.20 6.46
N LYS A 534 -20.10 7.34 5.82
CA LYS A 534 -20.16 7.44 4.34
C LYS A 534 -18.80 7.73 3.73
N SER A 535 -17.85 8.16 4.56
CA SER A 535 -16.55 8.70 4.15
C SER A 535 -16.68 9.89 3.17
N THR A 536 -17.63 10.80 3.39
CA THR A 536 -17.88 11.98 2.52
C THR A 536 -17.90 13.30 3.30
N CYS A 537 -17.68 14.41 2.59
CA CYS A 537 -17.65 15.76 3.16
C CYS A 537 -18.58 16.74 2.41
N ASP A 538 -19.31 17.56 3.18
CA ASP A 538 -20.18 18.61 2.63
C ASP A 538 -19.42 19.93 2.50
N GLY A 539 -19.71 20.73 1.46
CA GLY A 539 -19.00 21.97 1.15
C GLY A 539 -17.77 21.79 0.25
N GLY A 540 -17.20 22.89 -0.25
CA GLY A 540 -16.12 22.84 -1.26
C GLY A 540 -14.76 22.37 -0.73
N GLY A 541 -14.50 22.56 0.57
CA GLY A 541 -13.14 22.45 1.13
C GLY A 541 -12.29 23.69 0.81
N GLY A 542 -11.23 23.87 1.58
CA GLY A 542 -10.27 24.98 1.48
C GLY A 542 -8.86 24.57 1.90
N PHE A 543 -8.52 23.28 1.72
CA PHE A 543 -7.19 22.72 1.96
C PHE A 543 -6.48 22.44 0.62
N PRO A 544 -5.13 22.37 0.60
CA PRO A 544 -4.38 22.14 -0.64
C PRO A 544 -4.78 20.83 -1.32
N GLY A 545 -5.23 20.90 -2.58
CA GLY A 545 -5.67 19.74 -3.35
C GLY A 545 -7.11 19.29 -3.06
N SER A 546 -7.95 20.15 -2.46
CA SER A 546 -9.38 19.86 -2.30
C SER A 546 -10.09 19.62 -3.63
N GLU A 547 -9.62 20.21 -4.72
CA GLU A 547 -10.15 20.00 -6.08
C GLU A 547 -10.00 18.55 -6.52
N ILE A 548 -8.83 17.93 -6.27
CA ILE A 548 -8.61 16.50 -6.52
C ILE A 548 -9.53 15.66 -5.65
N TYR A 549 -9.62 15.96 -4.34
CA TYR A 549 -10.52 15.26 -3.43
C TYR A 549 -11.97 15.26 -3.95
N ARG A 550 -12.49 16.42 -4.38
CA ARG A 550 -13.87 16.56 -4.87
C ARG A 550 -14.08 15.85 -6.20
N ILE A 551 -13.12 15.88 -7.12
CA ILE A 551 -13.27 15.17 -8.40
C ILE A 551 -13.22 13.64 -8.18
N VAL A 552 -12.31 13.14 -7.34
CA VAL A 552 -12.23 11.71 -6.97
C VAL A 552 -13.49 11.26 -6.21
N GLU A 553 -14.07 12.11 -5.35
CA GLU A 553 -15.36 11.87 -4.68
C GLU A 553 -16.49 11.65 -5.71
N GLN A 554 -16.54 12.48 -6.75
CA GLN A 554 -17.55 12.36 -7.82
C GLN A 554 -17.35 11.09 -8.66
N ILE A 555 -16.09 10.76 -8.99
CA ILE A 555 -15.72 9.54 -9.72
C ILE A 555 -16.16 8.29 -8.96
N ASN A 556 -15.79 8.21 -7.68
CA ASN A 556 -16.10 7.09 -6.80
C ASN A 556 -17.60 7.00 -6.46
N GLY A 557 -18.27 8.15 -6.26
CA GLY A 557 -19.64 8.20 -5.76
C GLY A 557 -20.74 8.03 -6.82
N HIS A 558 -20.52 8.42 -8.08
CA HIS A 558 -21.59 8.32 -9.10
C HIS A 558 -21.16 8.33 -10.58
N LEU A 559 -19.99 8.84 -10.95
CA LEU A 559 -19.65 8.96 -12.39
C LEU A 559 -19.34 7.60 -13.03
N ARG A 560 -18.67 6.68 -12.33
CA ARG A 560 -18.46 5.30 -12.82
C ARG A 560 -19.79 4.59 -13.10
N ASP A 561 -20.70 4.75 -12.17
CA ASP A 561 -22.09 4.32 -12.27
C ASP A 561 -22.83 4.92 -13.48
N SER A 562 -22.57 6.18 -13.85
CA SER A 562 -23.25 6.82 -14.98
C SER A 562 -22.88 6.16 -16.32
N ILE A 563 -21.62 5.73 -16.48
CA ILE A 563 -21.16 4.95 -17.63
C ILE A 563 -21.81 3.56 -17.64
N ILE A 564 -21.83 2.85 -16.51
CA ILE A 564 -22.47 1.52 -16.41
C ILE A 564 -23.97 1.63 -16.73
N LYS A 565 -24.67 2.60 -16.14
CA LYS A 565 -26.10 2.87 -16.39
C LYS A 565 -26.41 3.11 -17.87
N VAL A 566 -25.56 3.86 -18.57
CA VAL A 566 -25.76 4.21 -19.99
C VAL A 566 -25.32 3.12 -20.95
N LEU A 567 -24.19 2.45 -20.71
CA LEU A 567 -23.61 1.46 -21.63
C LEU A 567 -24.08 0.02 -21.37
N GLU A 568 -24.40 -0.31 -20.12
CA GLU A 568 -24.61 -1.68 -19.64
C GLU A 568 -25.98 -1.93 -18.99
N GLU A 569 -26.72 -0.89 -18.58
CA GLU A 569 -28.06 -1.07 -18.01
C GLU A 569 -29.18 -0.68 -18.98
N GLU A 570 -29.00 0.41 -19.72
CA GLU A 570 -29.97 0.99 -20.65
C GLU A 570 -30.55 -0.03 -21.65
N SER A 571 -31.86 -0.27 -21.55
CA SER A 571 -32.56 -1.27 -22.34
C SER A 571 -32.52 -0.98 -23.85
N ALA A 572 -32.58 0.30 -24.21
CA ALA A 572 -32.52 0.76 -25.59
C ALA A 572 -31.15 0.49 -26.23
N VAL A 573 -30.06 0.68 -25.47
CA VAL A 573 -28.69 0.38 -25.91
C VAL A 573 -28.51 -1.13 -26.07
N LYS A 574 -29.00 -1.94 -25.12
CA LYS A 574 -28.97 -3.42 -25.22
C LYS A 574 -29.70 -3.95 -26.45
N GLY A 575 -30.88 -3.40 -26.74
CA GLY A 575 -31.73 -3.85 -27.85
C GLY A 575 -31.24 -3.38 -29.23
N TRP A 576 -30.87 -2.11 -29.36
CA TRP A 576 -30.66 -1.46 -30.67
C TRP A 576 -29.21 -1.02 -30.95
N PHE A 577 -28.29 -1.15 -29.98
CA PHE A 577 -26.88 -0.80 -30.17
C PHE A 577 -25.89 -1.67 -29.38
N SER A 578 -26.22 -2.96 -29.27
CA SER A 578 -25.37 -3.97 -28.64
C SER A 578 -24.00 -4.15 -29.32
N ARG A 579 -23.12 -4.94 -28.70
CA ARG A 579 -21.81 -5.31 -29.27
C ARG A 579 -21.91 -5.88 -30.71
N TYR A 580 -23.02 -6.53 -31.05
CA TYR A 580 -23.27 -7.04 -32.41
C TYR A 580 -23.48 -5.91 -33.41
N HIS A 581 -24.38 -4.96 -33.11
CA HIS A 581 -24.66 -3.78 -33.94
C HIS A 581 -23.40 -2.95 -34.20
N ARG A 582 -22.60 -2.73 -33.14
CA ARG A 582 -21.33 -2.00 -33.21
C ARG A 582 -20.29 -2.73 -34.06
N LYS A 583 -20.09 -4.04 -33.83
CA LYS A 583 -19.15 -4.87 -34.62
C LYS A 583 -19.50 -4.91 -36.11
N HIS A 584 -20.79 -4.98 -36.45
CA HIS A 584 -21.27 -5.09 -37.83
C HIS A 584 -21.68 -3.73 -38.44
N GLN A 585 -21.44 -2.63 -37.73
CA GLN A 585 -21.66 -1.24 -38.15
C GLN A 585 -23.03 -1.02 -38.82
N PHE A 586 -24.11 -1.36 -38.11
CA PHE A 586 -25.49 -1.10 -38.54
C PHE A 586 -26.40 -0.77 -37.34
N GLY A 587 -27.50 -0.07 -37.58
CA GLY A 587 -28.48 0.32 -36.57
C GLY A 587 -29.61 1.15 -37.16
N ASN A 588 -30.72 1.30 -36.42
CA ASN A 588 -31.85 2.14 -36.84
C ASN A 588 -31.72 3.54 -36.19
N PRO A 589 -31.48 4.63 -36.96
CA PRO A 589 -31.24 5.96 -36.42
C PRO A 589 -32.32 6.42 -35.44
N ARG A 590 -33.61 6.21 -35.75
CA ARG A 590 -34.74 6.58 -34.89
C ARG A 590 -34.66 5.94 -33.50
N ASN A 591 -34.23 4.68 -33.42
CA ASN A 591 -34.09 3.99 -32.14
C ASN A 591 -32.82 4.44 -31.42
N MET A 592 -31.76 4.76 -32.16
CA MET A 592 -30.49 5.23 -31.61
C MET A 592 -30.59 6.64 -31.02
N GLU A 593 -31.35 7.54 -31.66
CA GLU A 593 -31.64 8.89 -31.16
C GLU A 593 -32.28 8.90 -29.77
N SER A 594 -33.03 7.84 -29.41
CA SER A 594 -33.71 7.74 -28.10
C SER A 594 -32.75 7.72 -26.88
N PHE A 595 -31.50 7.30 -27.09
CA PHE A 595 -30.46 7.28 -26.05
C PHE A 595 -29.23 8.14 -26.40
N GLY A 596 -29.07 8.56 -27.66
CA GLY A 596 -27.88 9.24 -28.15
C GLY A 596 -27.51 10.50 -27.39
N SER A 597 -28.49 11.36 -27.06
CA SER A 597 -28.27 12.58 -26.27
C SER A 597 -27.72 12.30 -24.87
N LYS A 598 -28.25 11.26 -24.20
CA LYS A 598 -27.80 10.79 -22.88
C LYS A 598 -26.35 10.29 -22.92
N VAL A 599 -26.00 9.49 -23.93
CA VAL A 599 -24.62 8.99 -24.13
C VAL A 599 -23.65 10.14 -24.40
N LEU A 600 -24.00 11.04 -25.34
CA LEU A 600 -23.16 12.17 -25.70
C LEU A 600 -22.96 13.14 -24.53
N LYS A 601 -23.99 13.35 -23.69
CA LYS A 601 -23.87 14.17 -22.49
C LYS A 601 -22.95 13.55 -21.44
N VAL A 602 -23.08 12.24 -21.17
CA VAL A 602 -22.16 11.54 -20.27
C VAL A 602 -20.72 11.58 -20.79
N GLN A 603 -20.49 11.55 -22.11
CA GLN A 603 -19.14 11.79 -22.66
C GLN A 603 -18.64 13.21 -22.38
N GLU A 604 -19.43 14.24 -22.71
CA GLU A 604 -19.05 15.64 -22.47
C GLU A 604 -18.70 15.89 -21.00
N ASP A 605 -19.52 15.40 -20.07
CA ASP A 605 -19.32 15.59 -18.63
C ASP A 605 -18.03 14.90 -18.14
N TRP A 606 -17.73 13.69 -18.64
CA TRP A 606 -16.49 12.98 -18.32
C TRP A 606 -15.24 13.63 -18.92
N GLU A 607 -15.27 14.07 -20.18
CA GLU A 607 -14.10 14.68 -20.83
C GLU A 607 -13.71 16.00 -20.15
N ASN A 608 -14.70 16.84 -19.79
CA ASN A 608 -14.48 18.09 -19.05
C ASN A 608 -13.90 17.86 -17.65
N LEU A 609 -14.43 16.87 -16.92
CA LEU A 609 -13.96 16.49 -15.60
C LEU A 609 -12.54 15.93 -15.65
N VAL A 610 -12.20 15.14 -16.67
CA VAL A 610 -10.88 14.54 -16.84
C VAL A 610 -9.81 15.56 -17.21
N GLN A 611 -10.11 16.53 -18.07
CA GLN A 611 -9.19 17.65 -18.35
C GLN A 611 -8.89 18.45 -17.08
N THR A 612 -9.94 18.72 -16.28
CA THR A 612 -9.82 19.44 -15.01
C THR A 612 -8.99 18.65 -13.99
N LEU A 613 -9.28 17.36 -13.82
CA LEU A 613 -8.54 16.46 -12.90
C LEU A 613 -7.06 16.42 -13.25
N ARG A 614 -6.74 16.19 -14.53
CA ARG A 614 -5.36 16.11 -15.03
C ARG A 614 -4.58 17.39 -14.70
N ALA A 615 -5.16 18.57 -14.97
CA ALA A 615 -4.51 19.84 -14.63
C ALA A 615 -4.24 19.99 -13.11
N HIS A 616 -5.17 19.56 -12.24
CA HIS A 616 -4.94 19.58 -10.79
C HIS A 616 -3.88 18.56 -10.34
N LEU A 617 -3.87 17.35 -10.92
CA LEU A 617 -2.84 16.34 -10.67
C LEU A 617 -1.46 16.85 -11.09
N GLU A 618 -1.32 17.41 -12.29
CA GLU A 618 -0.06 17.96 -12.83
C GLU A 618 0.48 19.15 -12.00
N ASN A 619 -0.38 19.90 -11.31
CA ASN A 619 0.05 20.94 -10.38
C ASN A 619 0.69 20.38 -9.08
N ILE A 620 0.31 19.18 -8.67
CA ILE A 620 0.71 18.58 -7.38
C ILE A 620 1.77 17.48 -7.56
N PHE A 621 1.77 16.77 -8.68
CA PHE A 621 2.54 15.55 -8.91
C PHE A 621 3.34 15.56 -10.21
N PHE A 622 4.26 14.60 -10.36
CA PHE A 622 5.07 14.40 -11.56
C PHE A 622 4.31 13.63 -12.65
N PRO A 623 4.67 13.79 -13.94
CA PRO A 623 3.88 13.27 -15.07
C PRO A 623 3.68 11.74 -15.06
N ASP A 624 4.66 10.99 -14.57
CA ASP A 624 4.61 9.52 -14.45
C ASP A 624 3.47 9.04 -13.53
N LEU A 625 3.33 9.66 -12.35
CA LEU A 625 2.17 9.43 -11.47
C LEU A 625 0.88 9.80 -12.20
N VAL A 626 0.84 10.97 -12.86
CA VAL A 626 -0.39 11.41 -13.53
C VAL A 626 -0.82 10.39 -14.58
N GLU A 627 0.07 9.86 -15.40
CA GLU A 627 -0.30 8.79 -16.34
C GLU A 627 -0.74 7.50 -15.64
N GLU A 628 0.00 6.99 -14.65
CA GLU A 628 -0.39 5.78 -13.89
C GLU A 628 -1.80 5.92 -13.28
N TRP A 629 -2.07 7.06 -12.63
CA TRP A 629 -3.37 7.29 -12.02
C TRP A 629 -4.49 7.39 -13.06
N MET A 630 -4.23 8.01 -14.22
CA MET A 630 -5.21 8.11 -15.29
C MET A 630 -5.46 6.74 -15.96
N GLU A 631 -4.41 5.95 -16.19
CA GLU A 631 -4.49 4.61 -16.79
C GLU A 631 -5.23 3.60 -15.90
N GLU A 632 -5.02 3.60 -14.59
CA GLU A 632 -5.70 2.67 -13.69
C GLU A 632 -7.12 3.13 -13.32
N ASN A 633 -7.35 4.43 -13.11
CA ASN A 633 -8.56 4.90 -12.43
C ASN A 633 -9.62 5.51 -13.36
N ILE A 634 -9.22 5.96 -14.56
CA ILE A 634 -10.04 6.80 -15.45
C ILE A 634 -10.21 6.16 -16.84
N ASN A 635 -9.10 5.89 -17.54
CA ASN A 635 -9.08 5.40 -18.92
C ASN A 635 -9.91 4.13 -19.13
N PRO A 636 -9.96 3.13 -18.21
CA PRO A 636 -10.76 1.92 -18.39
C PRO A 636 -12.27 2.19 -18.47
N TYR A 637 -12.73 3.32 -17.97
CA TYR A 637 -14.12 3.78 -18.10
C TYR A 637 -14.29 4.69 -19.32
N LEU A 638 -13.40 5.69 -19.46
CA LEU A 638 -13.52 6.72 -20.48
C LEU A 638 -13.29 6.18 -21.90
N ASP A 639 -12.34 5.26 -22.10
CA ASP A 639 -12.07 4.72 -23.44
C ASP A 639 -13.18 3.78 -23.92
N ARG A 640 -13.85 3.08 -23.00
CA ARG A 640 -15.08 2.32 -23.30
C ARG A 640 -16.19 3.25 -23.80
N LEU A 641 -16.35 4.41 -23.16
CA LEU A 641 -17.33 5.43 -23.54
C LEU A 641 -16.97 6.11 -24.87
N ARG A 642 -15.70 6.51 -25.06
CA ARG A 642 -15.18 7.07 -26.33
C ARG A 642 -15.37 6.11 -27.49
N ALA A 643 -15.02 4.84 -27.32
CA ALA A 643 -15.23 3.80 -28.33
C ALA A 643 -16.72 3.64 -28.68
N PHE A 644 -17.59 3.57 -27.66
CA PHE A 644 -19.04 3.49 -27.88
C PHE A 644 -19.59 4.71 -28.62
N VAL A 645 -19.16 5.93 -28.28
CA VAL A 645 -19.59 7.15 -28.98
C VAL A 645 -19.04 7.20 -30.41
N LYS A 646 -17.81 6.75 -30.65
CA LYS A 646 -17.25 6.61 -31.99
C LYS A 646 -18.13 5.68 -32.84
N ASP A 647 -18.42 4.48 -32.34
CA ASP A 647 -19.31 3.52 -33.01
C ASP A 647 -20.67 4.16 -33.30
N TYR A 648 -21.26 4.86 -32.31
CA TYR A 648 -22.56 5.53 -32.44
C TYR A 648 -22.56 6.58 -33.56
N ARG A 649 -21.54 7.47 -33.58
CA ARG A 649 -21.40 8.51 -34.60
C ARG A 649 -21.16 7.92 -35.99
N GLU A 650 -20.40 6.83 -36.10
CA GLU A 650 -20.19 6.11 -37.37
C GLU A 650 -21.49 5.49 -37.89
N VAL A 651 -22.25 4.77 -37.06
CA VAL A 651 -23.49 4.11 -37.49
C VAL A 651 -24.62 5.10 -37.79
N ILE A 652 -24.74 6.20 -37.03
CA ILE A 652 -25.69 7.28 -37.36
C ILE A 652 -25.40 7.87 -38.74
N ARG A 653 -24.12 8.10 -39.10
CA ARG A 653 -23.73 8.62 -40.42
C ARG A 653 -24.11 7.71 -41.59
N LEU A 654 -24.24 6.40 -41.36
CA LEU A 654 -24.70 5.46 -42.39
C LEU A 654 -26.20 5.57 -42.69
N ASN A 655 -26.97 6.25 -41.83
CA ASN A 655 -28.40 6.49 -41.97
C ASN A 655 -29.20 5.21 -42.35
N ALA A 656 -29.21 4.24 -41.42
CA ALA A 656 -29.82 2.91 -41.55
C ALA A 656 -29.21 1.97 -42.61
N ARG A 657 -28.22 2.40 -43.40
CA ARG A 657 -27.49 1.49 -44.28
C ARG A 657 -26.51 0.64 -43.45
N PRO A 658 -26.44 -0.69 -43.66
CA PRO A 658 -25.31 -1.44 -43.13
C PRO A 658 -24.04 -0.98 -43.85
N LYS A 659 -22.91 -0.95 -43.15
CA LYS A 659 -21.62 -0.80 -43.82
C LYS A 659 -21.40 -2.04 -44.70
N VAL A 660 -21.16 -1.84 -45.99
CA VAL A 660 -20.77 -2.93 -46.89
C VAL A 660 -19.39 -3.43 -46.42
N LEU A 661 -19.28 -4.75 -46.20
CA LEU A 661 -18.05 -5.43 -45.81
C LEU A 661 -17.03 -5.48 -46.96
#